data_AF-A0A399FDL2-F1
#
_entry.id   AF-A0A399FDL2-F1
#
_cell.length_a   1.000
_cell.length_b   1.000
_cell.length_c   1.000
_cell.angle_alpha   90.00
_cell.angle_beta   90.00
_cell.angle_gamma   90.00
#
_symmetry.space_group_name_H-M   'P 1'
#
loop_
_entity.id
_entity.type
_entity.pdbx_description
1 polymer ?
#
loop_
_entity_poly.entity_id
_entity_poly.type
_entity_poly.pdbx_seq_one_letter_code
_entity_poly.pdbx_strand_id
1 'polypeptide(L)'
;MKVMQLRTLGGLELAGSNLRRGAFKPLLLLAYLALEGPKPRRFLAELFWPEAADPLNSLKVVLHRLRQLGVVFADEERAWTTLGCDALEVREELRAGRLAKAIHLYQGAFLEGAGGEGGEELEEWIFSTREALAREVRLAYLELAEREAATGRFAEAATAAEAAYRLPGAPPPEPEELPRFYPLLLAGGNPLAEHIKREAQELGLELSLSGEAARGRLRQSFVGRKRELEKLLGLRPGEWAWVRGGAGMGKTALLRRLEPGGIYLPARSGLPYATLEPLLGPALNTPDVLLRTLSSQEGLWLIDGWNRMDAESRGLLVRLRDLRSRVRVVVASRDKPPFEPDAVLELGPLSSDELAAHPGAYEATGGLPALVGAFLRSEPLEGVLESRLEPLSEGGRMVYGALSLLETPNLATVRKALGLGATEVAQALEELFTAGLLEPSGSVRARSVARSWLSARPALETRLVLGLAPLLPDLEAFPLYRQARALGGASELPGMHRAYKAWAEELLRRGFPQRAAETLAEVPADPQLNLLRARALERAGQYREALEALQGLPDEHEVLALKGTLLWRLGKLGEAKALAERALEGETRARAEALNTLGHLALAAGHFSEATGFFRRAANLWQLLGEDTRWIEALNNEAMSQIYAGEAAEELLAKVLAAAQHNPAVQSRILINLGMALEQRKDYPEAEKVYTQAAALALEAGTLDTSARAWNNIGVVLHYQNRRVEAEEAYRQALALARQAGETLIMAMALANLAELLSDVEALEEAILLLEKSGHQDMAERYKAELQALRSHQGNGPTRPR
;
A
#
# COMPACT_ATOMS: atom_id res chain seq x y z
N MET A 1 -12.11 66.43 -27.07
CA MET A 1 -11.44 65.76 -28.20
C MET A 1 -11.74 64.28 -28.11
N LYS A 2 -12.14 63.60 -29.20
CA LYS A 2 -12.25 62.13 -29.17
C LYS A 2 -10.86 61.57 -28.87
N VAL A 3 -10.75 60.72 -27.84
CA VAL A 3 -9.50 60.00 -27.57
C VAL A 3 -9.24 59.09 -28.77
N MET A 4 -8.15 59.33 -29.49
CA MET A 4 -7.73 58.46 -30.58
C MET A 4 -6.97 57.28 -29.98
N GLN A 5 -7.23 56.08 -30.49
CA GLN A 5 -6.57 54.85 -30.06
C GLN A 5 -6.19 54.04 -31.29
N LEU A 6 -4.98 53.48 -31.29
CA LEU A 6 -4.53 52.60 -32.35
C LEU A 6 -5.04 51.19 -32.08
N ARG A 7 -5.76 50.63 -33.05
CA ARG A 7 -6.18 49.24 -33.05
C ARG A 7 -5.31 48.45 -34.00
N THR A 8 -4.65 47.45 -33.45
CA THR A 8 -3.68 46.59 -34.13
C THR A 8 -4.05 45.11 -34.01
N LEU A 9 -5.07 44.75 -33.23
CA LEU A 9 -5.52 43.35 -33.08
C LEU A 9 -6.78 43.10 -33.92
N GLY A 10 -6.71 42.12 -34.83
CA GLY A 10 -7.79 41.83 -35.79
C GLY A 10 -7.87 42.79 -36.98
N GLY A 11 -6.84 43.63 -37.15
CA GLY A 11 -6.73 44.60 -38.23
C GLY A 11 -5.83 45.77 -37.86
N LEU A 12 -5.78 46.80 -38.70
CA LEU A 12 -5.02 48.02 -38.45
C LEU A 12 -5.88 49.25 -38.72
N GLU A 13 -6.27 49.97 -37.66
CA GLU A 13 -7.07 51.20 -37.78
C GLU A 13 -6.73 52.22 -36.68
N LEU A 14 -6.91 53.50 -36.99
CA LEU A 14 -6.85 54.59 -36.01
C LEU A 14 -8.27 55.03 -35.65
N ALA A 15 -8.77 54.51 -34.53
CA ALA A 15 -10.12 54.78 -34.06
C ALA A 15 -10.31 56.29 -33.77
N GLY A 16 -11.41 56.86 -34.28
CA GLY A 16 -11.70 58.29 -34.11
C GLY A 16 -11.07 59.21 -35.17
N SER A 17 -10.46 58.67 -36.22
CA SER A 17 -9.90 59.44 -37.35
C SER A 17 -10.57 59.10 -38.69
N ASN A 18 -10.50 60.03 -39.66
CA ASN A 18 -10.92 59.81 -41.05
C ASN A 18 -9.78 59.25 -41.94
N LEU A 19 -8.70 58.73 -41.34
CA LEU A 19 -7.60 58.15 -42.09
C LEU A 19 -8.13 56.89 -42.81
N ARG A 20 -8.29 56.97 -44.15
CA ARG A 20 -8.95 55.92 -44.94
C ARG A 20 -8.28 54.55 -44.76
N ARG A 21 -9.07 53.47 -44.89
CA ARG A 21 -8.66 52.05 -44.92
C ARG A 21 -7.55 51.68 -45.92
N GLY A 22 -7.04 52.61 -46.74
CA GLY A 22 -5.91 52.43 -47.65
C GLY A 22 -4.61 53.17 -47.22
N ALA A 23 -4.57 53.77 -46.03
CA ALA A 23 -3.38 54.44 -45.50
C ALA A 23 -2.55 53.49 -44.62
N PHE A 24 -2.18 52.33 -45.17
CA PHE A 24 -1.51 51.26 -44.45
C PHE A 24 -0.15 51.70 -43.86
N LYS A 25 0.77 52.23 -44.68
CA LYS A 25 2.10 52.69 -44.21
C LYS A 25 2.05 53.74 -43.07
N PRO A 26 1.21 54.80 -43.12
CA PRO A 26 1.06 55.71 -41.99
C PRO A 26 0.57 55.04 -40.69
N LEU A 27 -0.35 54.09 -40.77
CA LEU A 27 -0.85 53.38 -39.59
C LEU A 27 0.20 52.39 -39.05
N LEU A 28 0.92 51.71 -39.95
CA LEU A 28 1.99 50.80 -39.59
C LEU A 28 3.14 51.54 -38.90
N LEU A 29 3.46 52.76 -39.36
CA LEU A 29 4.45 53.62 -38.71
C LEU A 29 4.02 53.99 -37.29
N LEU A 30 2.74 54.28 -37.06
CA LEU A 30 2.23 54.51 -35.71
C LEU A 30 2.30 53.25 -34.84
N ALA A 31 1.96 52.08 -35.39
CA ALA A 31 2.05 50.81 -34.68
C ALA A 31 3.51 50.52 -34.26
N TYR A 32 4.43 50.65 -35.21
CA TYR A 32 5.86 50.48 -34.97
C TYR A 32 6.36 51.43 -33.88
N LEU A 33 6.10 52.74 -34.00
CA LEU A 33 6.53 53.73 -33.01
C LEU A 33 5.86 53.54 -31.64
N ALA A 34 4.64 53.02 -31.59
CA ALA A 34 3.96 52.74 -30.33
C ALA A 34 4.64 51.58 -29.60
N LEU A 35 4.95 50.48 -30.30
CA LEU A 35 5.55 49.29 -29.70
C LEU A 35 7.06 49.44 -29.43
N GLU A 36 7.78 50.07 -30.36
CA GLU A 36 9.25 50.16 -30.35
C GLU A 36 9.78 51.46 -29.72
N GLY A 37 8.90 52.42 -29.46
CA GLY A 37 9.25 53.72 -28.91
C GLY A 37 9.92 54.68 -29.91
N PRO A 38 10.58 55.74 -29.41
CA PRO A 38 11.22 56.76 -30.25
C PRO A 38 12.35 56.19 -31.12
N LYS A 39 12.33 56.48 -32.43
CA LYS A 39 13.34 55.98 -33.37
C LYS A 39 13.91 57.08 -34.26
N PRO A 40 15.18 56.95 -34.72
CA PRO A 40 15.78 57.90 -35.64
C PRO A 40 15.00 58.01 -36.95
N ARG A 41 14.82 59.22 -37.48
CA ARG A 41 14.08 59.49 -38.72
C ARG A 41 14.74 58.82 -39.92
N ARG A 42 16.07 58.78 -39.96
CA ARG A 42 16.80 58.10 -41.04
C ARG A 42 16.52 56.59 -41.07
N PHE A 43 16.58 55.96 -39.91
CA PHE A 43 16.25 54.54 -39.74
C PHE A 43 14.79 54.25 -40.17
N LEU A 44 13.83 55.05 -39.70
CA LEU A 44 12.42 54.88 -40.09
C LEU A 44 12.19 55.07 -41.60
N ALA A 45 12.93 55.97 -42.23
CA ALA A 45 12.84 56.20 -43.66
C ALA A 45 13.32 54.98 -44.46
N GLU A 46 14.50 54.45 -44.10
CA GLU A 46 15.11 53.27 -44.71
C GLU A 46 14.25 52.00 -44.49
N LEU A 47 13.69 51.81 -43.29
CA LEU A 47 12.86 50.66 -42.95
C LEU A 47 11.50 50.64 -43.70
N PHE A 48 10.80 51.77 -43.80
CA PHE A 48 9.44 51.84 -44.36
C PHE A 48 9.42 52.08 -45.88
N TRP A 49 10.49 52.64 -46.45
CA TRP A 49 10.61 52.96 -47.87
C TRP A 49 12.00 52.61 -48.45
N PRO A 50 12.45 51.35 -48.36
CA PRO A 50 13.79 50.95 -48.83
C PRO A 50 13.98 51.19 -50.33
N GLU A 51 12.93 51.00 -51.14
CA GLU A 51 12.96 51.13 -52.60
C GLU A 51 12.63 52.56 -53.11
N ALA A 52 12.42 53.53 -52.22
CA ALA A 52 12.10 54.89 -52.65
C ALA A 52 13.35 55.65 -53.11
N ALA A 53 13.22 56.43 -54.19
CA ALA A 53 14.30 57.31 -54.66
C ALA A 53 14.75 58.34 -53.61
N ASP A 54 13.83 58.77 -52.73
CA ASP A 54 14.12 59.59 -51.54
C ASP A 54 13.25 59.11 -50.34
N PRO A 55 13.76 58.17 -49.53
CA PRO A 55 13.03 57.62 -48.39
C PRO A 55 12.72 58.67 -47.31
N LEU A 56 13.62 59.65 -47.11
CA LEU A 56 13.45 60.71 -46.11
C LEU A 56 12.32 61.67 -46.48
N ASN A 57 12.17 61.99 -47.77
CA ASN A 57 11.04 62.77 -48.25
C ASN A 57 9.72 62.02 -48.10
N SER A 58 9.69 60.71 -48.41
CA SER A 58 8.52 59.84 -48.18
C SER A 58 8.08 59.85 -46.70
N LEU A 59 9.03 59.67 -45.78
CA LEU A 59 8.78 59.77 -44.34
C LEU A 59 8.30 61.17 -43.94
N LYS A 60 8.90 62.24 -44.48
CA LYS A 60 8.51 63.63 -44.17
C LYS A 60 7.05 63.90 -44.53
N VAL A 61 6.58 63.41 -45.69
CA VAL A 61 5.18 63.53 -46.13
C VAL A 61 4.24 62.81 -45.17
N VAL A 62 4.56 61.57 -44.77
CA VAL A 62 3.75 60.80 -43.81
C VAL A 62 3.73 61.44 -42.43
N LEU A 63 4.88 61.85 -41.89
CA LEU A 63 4.96 62.54 -40.60
C LEU A 63 4.24 63.89 -40.60
N HIS A 64 4.21 64.60 -41.73
CA HIS A 64 3.42 65.85 -41.82
C HIS A 64 1.92 65.56 -41.70
N ARG A 65 1.42 64.55 -42.41
CA ARG A 65 0.01 64.13 -42.36
C ARG A 65 -0.40 63.63 -40.97
N LEU A 66 0.44 62.82 -40.32
CA LEU A 66 0.19 62.30 -38.98
C LEU A 66 0.26 63.39 -37.90
N ARG A 67 1.15 64.40 -38.05
CA ARG A 67 1.24 65.54 -37.13
C ARG A 67 -0.02 66.41 -37.14
N GLN A 68 -0.68 66.57 -38.28
CA GLN A 68 -1.97 67.27 -38.37
C GLN A 68 -3.08 66.61 -37.55
N LEU A 69 -2.95 65.32 -37.25
CA LEU A 69 -3.86 64.56 -36.39
C LEU A 69 -3.44 64.58 -34.91
N GLY A 70 -2.26 65.11 -34.58
CA GLY A 70 -1.74 65.15 -33.21
C GLY A 70 -1.32 63.79 -32.64
N VAL A 71 -1.11 62.78 -33.50
CA VAL A 71 -0.82 61.39 -33.08
C VAL A 71 0.66 60.99 -33.19
N VAL A 72 1.51 61.86 -33.72
CA VAL A 72 2.96 61.63 -33.82
C VAL A 72 3.72 62.91 -33.55
N PHE A 73 4.90 62.78 -32.98
CA PHE A 73 5.84 63.85 -32.71
C PHE A 73 7.17 63.53 -33.39
N ALA A 74 7.89 64.55 -33.84
CA ALA A 74 9.19 64.38 -34.44
C ALA A 74 10.03 65.65 -34.26
N ASP A 75 11.32 65.47 -33.95
CA ASP A 75 12.34 66.51 -33.93
C ASP A 75 13.28 66.37 -35.14
N GLU A 76 14.47 66.97 -35.11
CA GLU A 76 15.45 66.86 -36.20
C GLU A 76 16.01 65.43 -36.34
N GLU A 77 16.08 64.66 -35.25
CA GLU A 77 16.73 63.35 -35.19
C GLU A 77 15.75 62.17 -35.17
N ARG A 78 14.64 62.27 -34.43
CA ARG A 78 13.76 61.14 -34.07
C ARG A 78 12.28 61.44 -34.29
N ALA A 79 11.48 60.37 -34.37
CA ALA A 79 10.03 60.41 -34.31
C ALA A 79 9.49 59.45 -33.24
N TRP A 80 8.37 59.79 -32.61
CA TRP A 80 7.71 58.98 -31.58
C TRP A 80 6.21 59.25 -31.52
N THR A 81 5.46 58.40 -30.82
CA THR A 81 4.04 58.59 -30.54
C THR A 81 3.77 58.38 -29.05
N THR A 82 2.70 59.00 -28.55
CA THR A 82 2.13 58.74 -27.21
C THR A 82 0.74 58.12 -27.32
N LEU A 83 0.38 57.63 -28.51
CA LEU A 83 -0.92 57.05 -28.78
C LEU A 83 -1.01 55.67 -28.10
N GLY A 84 -2.11 55.42 -27.40
CA GLY A 84 -2.41 54.10 -26.85
C GLY A 84 -2.62 53.07 -27.96
N CYS A 85 -2.15 51.85 -27.73
CA CYS A 85 -2.22 50.72 -28.66
C CYS A 85 -2.76 49.50 -27.94
N ASP A 86 -3.78 48.86 -28.50
CA ASP A 86 -4.42 47.66 -27.95
C ASP A 86 -3.44 46.49 -27.72
N ALA A 87 -2.44 46.30 -28.58
CA ALA A 87 -1.39 45.29 -28.37
C ALA A 87 -0.53 45.55 -27.12
N LEU A 88 -0.27 46.82 -26.78
CA LEU A 88 0.42 47.18 -25.54
C LEU A 88 -0.47 46.95 -24.33
N GLU A 89 -1.75 47.29 -24.43
CA GLU A 89 -2.73 47.06 -23.36
C GLU A 89 -2.85 45.56 -23.03
N VAL A 90 -2.85 44.67 -24.04
CA VAL A 90 -2.79 43.22 -23.82
C VAL A 90 -1.55 42.85 -23.01
N ARG A 91 -0.37 43.31 -23.41
CA ARG A 91 0.89 43.00 -22.70
C ARG A 91 0.91 43.54 -21.26
N GLU A 92 0.36 44.72 -21.03
CA GLU A 92 0.23 45.29 -19.68
C GLU A 92 -0.68 44.44 -18.78
N GLU A 93 -1.82 43.98 -19.31
CA GLU A 93 -2.76 43.13 -18.58
C GLU A 93 -2.18 41.73 -18.31
N LEU A 94 -1.43 41.16 -19.25
CA LEU A 94 -0.68 39.91 -19.05
C LEU A 94 0.37 40.05 -17.95
N ARG A 95 1.18 41.12 -17.99
CA ARG A 95 2.19 41.41 -16.96
C ARG A 95 1.56 41.63 -15.58
N ALA A 96 0.37 42.21 -15.53
CA ALA A 96 -0.38 42.41 -14.29
C ALA A 96 -1.11 41.13 -13.79
N GLY A 97 -0.97 40.00 -14.48
CA GLY A 97 -1.61 38.73 -14.13
C GLY A 97 -3.13 38.69 -14.35
N ARG A 98 -3.70 39.69 -15.04
CA ARG A 98 -5.15 39.80 -15.30
C ARG A 98 -5.50 39.10 -16.62
N LEU A 99 -5.24 37.79 -16.64
CA LEU A 99 -5.31 36.93 -17.83
C LEU A 99 -6.64 37.06 -18.59
N ALA A 100 -7.78 36.99 -17.88
CA ALA A 100 -9.10 37.08 -18.51
C ALA A 100 -9.32 38.41 -19.24
N LYS A 101 -8.79 39.51 -18.71
CA LYS A 101 -8.89 40.83 -19.34
C LYS A 101 -7.97 40.93 -20.55
N ALA A 102 -6.74 40.44 -20.46
CA ALA A 102 -5.82 40.37 -21.59
C ALA A 102 -6.39 39.53 -22.75
N ILE A 103 -6.94 38.36 -22.44
CA ILE A 103 -7.63 37.48 -23.39
C ILE A 103 -8.79 38.22 -24.06
N HIS A 104 -9.61 38.94 -23.30
CA HIS A 104 -10.75 39.70 -23.85
C HIS A 104 -10.31 40.86 -24.76
N LEU A 105 -9.16 41.46 -24.50
CA LEU A 105 -8.60 42.52 -25.35
C LEU A 105 -8.00 41.97 -26.67
N TYR A 106 -7.64 40.69 -26.71
CA TYR A 106 -7.09 40.05 -27.91
C TYR A 106 -8.20 39.69 -28.92
N GLN A 107 -8.50 40.61 -29.84
CA GLN A 107 -9.62 40.50 -30.79
C GLN A 107 -9.24 39.86 -32.14
N GLY A 108 -7.98 39.46 -32.34
CA GLY A 108 -7.50 38.85 -33.58
C GLY A 108 -5.99 38.95 -33.72
N ALA A 109 -5.44 38.46 -34.83
CA ALA A 109 -4.00 38.49 -35.05
C ALA A 109 -3.48 39.94 -35.12
N PHE A 110 -2.27 40.18 -34.60
CA PHE A 110 -1.62 41.48 -34.74
C PHE A 110 -1.46 41.84 -36.21
N LEU A 111 -1.96 43.01 -36.61
CA LEU A 111 -1.97 43.51 -37.98
C LEU A 111 -2.51 42.46 -38.97
N GLU A 112 -3.67 41.89 -38.68
CA GLU A 112 -4.29 40.91 -39.56
C GLU A 112 -4.54 41.49 -40.96
N GLY A 113 -4.13 40.76 -42.00
CA GLY A 113 -4.17 41.21 -43.39
C GLY A 113 -3.02 42.13 -43.82
N ALA A 114 -2.09 42.46 -42.92
CA ALA A 114 -0.87 43.19 -43.24
C ALA A 114 0.24 42.26 -43.73
N GLY A 115 0.56 42.32 -45.03
CA GLY A 115 1.71 41.64 -45.64
C GLY A 115 1.94 42.11 -47.09
N GLY A 116 3.20 42.17 -47.54
CA GLY A 116 3.56 42.48 -48.93
C GLY A 116 3.77 43.96 -49.28
N GLU A 117 3.75 44.89 -48.31
CA GLU A 117 3.82 46.34 -48.57
C GLU A 117 5.07 47.04 -47.95
N GLY A 118 6.05 46.28 -47.45
CA GLY A 118 7.28 46.77 -46.79
C GLY A 118 8.57 46.15 -47.35
N GLY A 119 9.73 46.53 -46.79
CA GLY A 119 10.97 45.77 -47.00
C GLY A 119 11.03 44.52 -46.11
N GLU A 120 11.94 43.59 -46.43
CA GLU A 120 12.13 42.32 -45.72
C GLU A 120 12.20 42.49 -44.19
N GLU A 121 12.97 43.48 -43.71
CA GLU A 121 13.13 43.78 -42.27
C GLU A 121 11.81 44.19 -41.58
N LEU A 122 10.94 44.93 -42.28
CA LEU A 122 9.66 45.37 -41.73
C LEU A 122 8.63 44.23 -41.72
N GLU A 123 8.68 43.35 -42.72
CA GLU A 123 7.83 42.15 -42.74
C GLU A 123 8.22 41.16 -41.65
N GLU A 124 9.52 40.97 -41.43
CA GLU A 124 10.05 40.18 -40.31
C GLU A 124 9.61 40.75 -38.97
N TRP A 125 9.63 42.08 -38.80
CA TRP A 125 9.12 42.72 -37.58
C TRP A 125 7.63 42.47 -37.37
N ILE A 126 6.79 42.58 -38.42
CA ILE A 126 5.35 42.29 -38.31
C ILE A 126 5.14 40.83 -37.92
N PHE A 127 5.82 39.90 -38.60
CA PHE A 127 5.70 38.47 -38.37
C PHE A 127 6.12 38.08 -36.95
N SER A 128 7.33 38.47 -36.55
CA SER A 128 7.87 38.17 -35.21
C SER A 128 7.05 38.79 -34.10
N THR A 129 6.57 40.03 -34.26
CA THR A 129 5.73 40.70 -33.27
C THR A 129 4.36 40.01 -33.14
N ARG A 130 3.77 39.61 -34.27
CA ARG A 130 2.49 38.88 -34.30
C ARG A 130 2.61 37.55 -33.57
N GLU A 131 3.62 36.75 -33.90
CA GLU A 131 3.83 35.47 -33.25
C GLU A 131 4.14 35.62 -31.76
N ALA A 132 5.01 36.56 -31.40
CA ALA A 132 5.38 36.78 -30.00
C ALA A 132 4.16 37.16 -29.16
N LEU A 133 3.35 38.11 -29.62
CA LEU A 133 2.15 38.53 -28.90
C LEU A 133 1.12 37.38 -28.80
N ALA A 134 0.92 36.65 -29.88
CA ALA A 134 -0.01 35.53 -29.89
C ALA A 134 0.46 34.37 -28.98
N ARG A 135 1.77 34.07 -28.93
CA ARG A 135 2.34 33.11 -27.97
C ARG A 135 2.11 33.55 -26.52
N GLU A 136 2.32 34.83 -26.21
CA GLU A 136 2.03 35.39 -24.87
C GLU A 136 0.56 35.19 -24.48
N VAL A 137 -0.38 35.43 -25.39
CA VAL A 137 -1.83 35.25 -25.14
C VAL A 137 -2.22 33.78 -25.08
N ARG A 138 -1.60 32.89 -25.88
CA ARG A 138 -1.80 31.44 -25.79
C ARG A 138 -1.46 30.93 -24.40
N LEU A 139 -0.33 31.37 -23.85
CA LEU A 139 0.10 30.98 -22.50
C LEU A 139 -0.93 31.43 -21.45
N ALA A 140 -1.53 32.62 -21.62
CA ALA A 140 -2.58 33.11 -20.75
C ALA A 140 -3.85 32.23 -20.80
N TYR A 141 -4.27 31.80 -21.99
CA TYR A 141 -5.38 30.85 -22.16
C TYR A 141 -5.09 29.51 -21.49
N LEU A 142 -3.89 28.96 -21.66
CA LEU A 142 -3.49 27.69 -21.04
C LEU A 142 -3.47 27.79 -19.51
N GLU A 143 -2.94 28.89 -18.97
CA GLU A 143 -2.96 29.11 -17.52
C GLU A 143 -4.39 29.25 -16.97
N LEU A 144 -5.27 29.95 -17.71
CA LEU A 144 -6.69 30.01 -17.34
C LEU A 144 -7.34 28.63 -17.39
N ALA A 145 -7.07 27.84 -18.42
CA ALA A 145 -7.57 26.46 -18.56
C ALA A 145 -7.15 25.57 -17.39
N GLU A 146 -5.89 25.65 -16.97
CA GLU A 146 -5.36 24.92 -15.81
C GLU A 146 -6.05 25.34 -14.50
N ARG A 147 -6.31 26.64 -14.31
CA ARG A 147 -7.06 27.16 -13.15
C ARG A 147 -8.50 26.65 -13.12
N GLU A 148 -9.18 26.64 -14.26
CA GLU A 148 -10.53 26.11 -14.41
C GLU A 148 -10.56 24.59 -14.10
N ALA A 149 -9.65 23.83 -14.68
CA ALA A 149 -9.55 22.39 -14.46
C ALA A 149 -9.24 22.02 -13.01
N ALA A 150 -8.41 22.82 -12.33
CA ALA A 150 -8.11 22.66 -10.90
C ALA A 150 -9.35 22.81 -10.03
N THR A 151 -10.32 23.64 -10.44
CA THR A 151 -11.63 23.79 -9.76
C THR A 151 -12.67 22.73 -10.17
N GLY A 152 -12.30 21.79 -11.04
CA GLY A 152 -13.19 20.76 -11.56
C GLY A 152 -14.09 21.22 -12.72
N ARG A 153 -13.92 22.46 -13.20
CA ARG A 153 -14.60 23.04 -14.37
C ARG A 153 -13.91 22.60 -15.67
N PHE A 154 -14.01 21.30 -15.95
CA PHE A 154 -13.26 20.67 -17.04
C PHE A 154 -13.77 21.04 -18.43
N ALA A 155 -15.05 21.36 -18.57
CA ALA A 155 -15.60 21.80 -19.86
C ALA A 155 -15.04 23.17 -20.23
N GLU A 156 -15.06 24.11 -19.28
CA GLU A 156 -14.50 25.45 -19.42
C GLU A 156 -12.99 25.43 -19.65
N ALA A 157 -12.28 24.55 -18.93
CA ALA A 157 -10.86 24.31 -19.16
C ALA A 157 -10.57 23.82 -20.58
N ALA A 158 -11.34 22.86 -21.08
CA ALA A 158 -11.17 22.36 -22.43
C ALA A 158 -11.51 23.42 -23.49
N THR A 159 -12.53 24.25 -23.26
CA THR A 159 -12.84 25.39 -24.14
C THR A 159 -11.69 26.39 -24.20
N ALA A 160 -11.11 26.74 -23.05
CA ALA A 160 -9.95 27.64 -23.00
C ALA A 160 -8.70 27.04 -23.67
N ALA A 161 -8.44 25.74 -23.47
CA ALA A 161 -7.35 25.03 -24.13
C ALA A 161 -7.53 24.94 -25.66
N GLU A 162 -8.76 24.69 -26.13
CA GLU A 162 -9.08 24.71 -27.57
C GLU A 162 -8.87 26.10 -28.17
N ALA A 163 -9.30 27.15 -27.47
CA ALA A 163 -9.07 28.53 -27.89
C ALA A 163 -7.58 28.88 -27.96
N ALA A 164 -6.76 28.39 -27.02
CA ALA A 164 -5.31 28.57 -27.04
C ALA A 164 -4.64 27.84 -28.22
N TYR A 165 -5.15 26.64 -28.56
CA TYR A 165 -4.64 25.82 -29.66
C TYR A 165 -4.91 26.49 -31.01
N ARG A 166 -6.12 27.03 -31.19
CA ARG A 166 -6.55 27.69 -32.44
C ARG A 166 -6.36 29.21 -32.43
N LEU A 167 -5.51 29.73 -31.56
CA LEU A 167 -5.38 31.17 -31.37
C LEU A 167 -4.90 31.87 -32.66
N PRO A 168 -5.65 32.86 -33.19
CA PRO A 168 -5.25 33.58 -34.41
C PRO A 168 -3.89 34.25 -34.24
N GLY A 169 -3.03 34.11 -35.26
CA GLY A 169 -1.69 34.72 -35.28
C GLY A 169 -0.63 33.96 -34.48
N ALA A 170 -0.99 32.91 -33.73
CA ALA A 170 -0.02 32.05 -33.08
C ALA A 170 0.45 30.94 -34.05
N PRO A 171 1.75 30.62 -34.08
CA PRO A 171 2.25 29.46 -34.82
C PRO A 171 1.68 28.17 -34.21
N PRO A 172 1.62 27.04 -34.94
CA PRO A 172 1.25 25.75 -34.36
C PRO A 172 2.01 25.48 -33.05
N PRO A 173 1.38 24.86 -32.03
CA PRO A 173 2.09 24.49 -30.81
C PRO A 173 3.29 23.58 -31.12
N GLU A 174 4.40 23.82 -30.44
CA GLU A 174 5.58 22.96 -30.57
C GLU A 174 5.28 21.57 -29.97
N PRO A 175 5.96 20.49 -30.39
CA PRO A 175 5.73 19.14 -29.87
C PRO A 175 5.79 19.05 -28.34
N GLU A 176 6.66 19.83 -27.69
CA GLU A 176 6.83 19.88 -26.24
C GLU A 176 5.64 20.54 -25.52
N GLU A 177 4.81 21.30 -26.22
CA GLU A 177 3.61 21.94 -25.66
C GLU A 177 2.40 20.99 -25.66
N LEU A 178 2.35 20.00 -26.56
CA LEU A 178 1.23 19.05 -26.69
C LEU A 178 0.88 18.29 -25.39
N PRO A 179 1.84 17.84 -24.56
CA PRO A 179 1.56 17.23 -23.26
C PRO A 179 0.83 18.14 -22.26
N ARG A 180 0.86 19.46 -22.48
CA ARG A 180 0.14 20.44 -21.66
C ARG A 180 -1.30 20.61 -22.12
N PHE A 181 -1.54 20.61 -23.43
CA PHE A 181 -2.88 20.70 -24.03
C PHE A 181 -3.70 19.42 -23.83
N TYR A 182 -3.08 18.26 -24.05
CA TYR A 182 -3.78 16.99 -24.13
C TYR A 182 -4.63 16.65 -22.89
N PRO A 183 -4.12 16.76 -21.64
CA PRO A 183 -4.94 16.46 -20.46
C PRO A 183 -6.15 17.40 -20.32
N LEU A 184 -5.98 18.69 -20.62
CA LEU A 184 -7.03 19.71 -20.49
C LEU A 184 -8.21 19.42 -21.41
N LEU A 185 -7.90 19.10 -22.68
CA LEU A 185 -8.90 18.76 -23.69
C LEU A 185 -9.56 17.41 -23.39
N LEU A 186 -8.77 16.40 -23.02
CA LEU A 186 -9.27 15.07 -22.71
C LEU A 186 -10.20 15.07 -21.49
N ALA A 187 -9.88 15.84 -20.44
CA ALA A 187 -10.69 15.92 -19.23
C ALA A 187 -12.08 16.54 -19.49
N GLY A 188 -12.17 17.52 -20.38
CA GLY A 188 -13.44 18.11 -20.81
C GLY A 188 -14.17 17.32 -21.89
N GLY A 189 -13.60 16.22 -22.39
CA GLY A 189 -14.19 15.41 -23.47
C GLY A 189 -14.15 16.11 -24.84
N ASN A 190 -13.18 16.99 -25.06
CA ASN A 190 -13.06 17.75 -26.31
C ASN A 190 -12.51 16.89 -27.44
N PRO A 191 -13.15 16.85 -28.63
CA PRO A 191 -12.70 16.05 -29.78
C PRO A 191 -11.26 16.36 -30.24
N LEU A 192 -10.76 17.57 -29.97
CA LEU A 192 -9.39 17.98 -30.31
C LEU A 192 -8.33 17.13 -29.59
N ALA A 193 -8.67 16.49 -28.47
CA ALA A 193 -7.76 15.60 -27.76
C ALA A 193 -7.28 14.42 -28.63
N GLU A 194 -8.17 13.83 -29.44
CA GLU A 194 -7.81 12.74 -30.36
C GLU A 194 -7.01 13.21 -31.57
N HIS A 195 -7.13 14.48 -31.94
CA HIS A 195 -6.27 15.07 -32.96
C HIS A 195 -4.85 15.25 -32.42
N ILE A 196 -4.70 15.88 -31.25
CA ILE A 196 -3.40 16.08 -30.59
C ILE A 196 -2.73 14.74 -30.27
N LYS A 197 -3.49 13.73 -29.87
CA LYS A 197 -2.94 12.39 -29.62
C LYS A 197 -2.31 11.78 -30.88
N ARG A 198 -2.97 11.91 -32.04
CA ARG A 198 -2.46 11.43 -33.32
C ARG A 198 -1.23 12.22 -33.77
N GLU A 199 -1.29 13.54 -33.67
CA GLU A 199 -0.17 14.42 -33.98
C GLU A 199 1.06 14.10 -33.11
N ALA A 200 0.88 13.93 -31.81
CA ALA A 200 1.94 13.52 -30.90
C ALA A 200 2.54 12.15 -31.29
N GLN A 201 1.70 11.18 -31.65
CA GLN A 201 2.16 9.86 -32.11
C GLN A 201 2.99 9.94 -33.39
N GLU A 202 2.58 10.75 -34.36
CA GLU A 202 3.35 10.99 -35.60
C GLU A 202 4.72 11.61 -35.31
N LEU A 203 4.82 12.41 -34.24
CA LEU A 203 6.04 13.05 -33.76
C LEU A 203 6.84 12.17 -32.76
N GLY A 204 6.42 10.92 -32.51
CA GLY A 204 7.12 10.01 -31.60
C GLY A 204 6.88 10.25 -30.10
N LEU A 205 5.88 11.07 -29.75
CA LEU A 205 5.46 11.37 -28.38
C LEU A 205 4.26 10.49 -27.98
N GLU A 206 4.44 9.67 -26.95
CA GLU A 206 3.37 8.80 -26.45
C GLU A 206 2.50 9.53 -25.42
N LEU A 207 1.26 9.84 -25.80
CA LEU A 207 0.25 10.42 -24.92
C LEU A 207 -0.79 9.36 -24.52
N SER A 208 -0.65 8.81 -23.32
CA SER A 208 -1.54 7.77 -22.78
C SER A 208 -2.18 8.22 -21.46
N LEU A 209 -3.43 8.71 -21.54
CA LEU A 209 -4.26 9.03 -20.37
C LEU A 209 -5.70 8.62 -20.65
N SER A 210 -6.44 8.21 -19.61
CA SER A 210 -7.91 8.14 -19.67
C SER A 210 -8.52 9.50 -19.31
N GLY A 211 -9.77 9.76 -19.70
CA GLY A 211 -10.47 10.99 -19.32
C GLY A 211 -10.58 11.18 -17.80
N GLU A 212 -10.76 10.07 -17.06
CA GLU A 212 -10.79 10.09 -15.60
C GLU A 212 -9.40 10.36 -15.00
N ALA A 213 -8.35 9.74 -15.52
CA ALA A 213 -6.97 10.00 -15.10
C ALA A 213 -6.56 11.45 -15.39
N ALA A 214 -6.97 12.01 -16.53
CA ALA A 214 -6.74 13.41 -16.87
C ALA A 214 -7.46 14.35 -15.89
N ARG A 215 -8.73 14.07 -15.55
CA ARG A 215 -9.48 14.84 -14.53
C ARG A 215 -8.84 14.75 -13.15
N GLY A 216 -8.36 13.57 -12.77
CA GLY A 216 -7.60 13.35 -11.53
C GLY A 216 -6.31 14.16 -11.51
N ARG A 217 -5.55 14.15 -12.61
CA ARG A 217 -4.31 14.92 -12.76
C ARG A 217 -4.50 16.43 -12.70
N LEU A 218 -5.58 16.93 -13.30
CA LEU A 218 -5.85 18.36 -13.37
C LEU A 218 -6.49 18.92 -12.11
N ARG A 219 -7.26 18.12 -11.36
CA ARG A 219 -7.66 18.49 -10.02
C ARG A 219 -6.40 18.57 -9.16
N GLN A 220 -5.97 19.79 -8.85
CA GLN A 220 -4.98 20.00 -7.81
C GLN A 220 -5.60 19.54 -6.49
N SER A 221 -5.38 18.28 -6.13
CA SER A 221 -5.73 17.73 -4.83
C SER A 221 -4.74 18.28 -3.80
N PHE A 222 -4.92 19.56 -3.44
CA PHE A 222 -4.25 20.13 -2.28
C PHE A 222 -4.95 19.60 -1.03
N VAL A 223 -4.28 18.67 -0.34
CA VAL A 223 -4.80 18.02 0.87
C VAL A 223 -3.94 18.37 2.08
N GLY A 224 -4.59 18.60 3.22
CA GLY A 224 -3.93 18.96 4.47
C GLY A 224 -3.49 20.42 4.54
N ARG A 225 -2.54 20.71 5.43
CA ARG A 225 -1.87 22.02 5.59
C ARG A 225 -2.77 23.19 6.00
N LYS A 226 -3.90 22.91 6.67
CA LYS A 226 -4.82 23.96 7.13
C LYS A 226 -4.12 24.97 8.06
N ARG A 227 -3.30 24.47 8.99
CA ARG A 227 -2.56 25.31 9.95
C ARG A 227 -1.55 26.22 9.27
N GLU A 228 -0.78 25.68 8.33
CA GLU A 228 0.19 26.45 7.55
C GLU A 228 -0.49 27.50 6.67
N LEU A 229 -1.59 27.13 6.00
CA LEU A 229 -2.40 28.07 5.22
C LEU A 229 -2.98 29.20 6.08
N GLU A 230 -3.60 28.88 7.22
CA GLU A 230 -4.15 29.86 8.15
C GLU A 230 -3.07 30.85 8.62
N LYS A 231 -1.87 30.34 8.95
CA LYS A 231 -0.74 31.17 9.36
C LYS A 231 -0.24 32.09 8.24
N LEU A 232 -0.17 31.59 7.00
CA LEU A 232 0.28 32.38 5.84
C LEU A 232 -0.78 33.39 5.38
N LEU A 233 -2.06 33.04 5.42
CA LEU A 233 -3.17 33.95 5.11
C LEU A 233 -3.35 35.03 6.19
N GLY A 234 -2.98 34.74 7.43
CA GLY A 234 -3.02 35.66 8.56
C GLY A 234 -1.88 36.67 8.66
N LEU A 235 -0.94 36.70 7.69
CA LEU A 235 0.18 37.65 7.70
C LEU A 235 -0.32 39.09 7.64
N ARG A 236 0.20 39.93 8.55
CA ARG A 236 -0.08 41.37 8.61
C ARG A 236 0.71 42.12 7.54
N PRO A 237 0.25 43.32 7.10
CA PRO A 237 1.01 44.14 6.16
C PRO A 237 2.47 44.34 6.60
N GLY A 238 3.40 44.06 5.69
CA GLY A 238 4.84 44.12 5.93
C GLY A 238 5.49 42.89 6.55
N GLU A 239 4.71 41.85 6.89
CA GLU A 239 5.27 40.60 7.42
C GLU A 239 5.82 39.68 6.33
N TRP A 240 6.92 39.02 6.66
CA TRP A 240 7.61 38.05 5.82
C TRP A 240 7.53 36.66 6.45
N ALA A 241 7.11 35.67 5.66
CA ALA A 241 7.14 34.27 6.04
C ALA A 241 8.13 33.48 5.20
N TRP A 242 8.83 32.55 5.84
CA TRP A 242 9.78 31.66 5.20
C TRP A 242 9.33 30.21 5.33
N VAL A 243 8.99 29.59 4.19
CA VAL A 243 8.53 28.21 4.09
C VAL A 243 9.70 27.31 3.71
N ARG A 244 10.07 26.41 4.62
CA ARG A 244 11.16 25.46 4.49
C ARG A 244 10.65 24.04 4.35
N GLY A 245 11.50 23.15 3.84
CA GLY A 245 11.21 21.72 3.74
C GLY A 245 12.07 21.04 2.68
N GLY A 246 12.10 19.71 2.71
CA GLY A 246 12.79 18.88 1.72
C GLY A 246 12.24 19.01 0.29
N ALA A 247 12.93 18.39 -0.67
CA ALA A 247 12.43 18.26 -2.03
C ALA A 247 11.05 17.57 -2.03
N GLY A 248 10.07 18.10 -2.78
CA GLY A 248 8.73 17.48 -2.90
C GLY A 248 7.87 17.48 -1.62
N MET A 249 8.20 18.29 -0.59
CA MET A 249 7.37 18.46 0.61
C MET A 249 6.14 19.36 0.42
N GLY A 250 5.84 19.74 -0.83
CA GLY A 250 4.65 20.54 -1.15
C GLY A 250 4.82 22.06 -1.00
N LYS A 251 6.04 22.59 -0.91
CA LYS A 251 6.30 24.04 -0.83
C LYS A 251 5.63 24.82 -1.99
N THR A 252 5.94 24.44 -3.24
CA THR A 252 5.35 25.04 -4.44
C THR A 252 3.83 24.90 -4.45
N ALA A 253 3.30 23.73 -4.07
CA ALA A 253 1.85 23.50 -3.98
C ALA A 253 1.18 24.42 -2.96
N LEU A 254 1.82 24.64 -1.80
CA LEU A 254 1.35 25.56 -0.77
C LEU A 254 1.33 27.02 -1.27
N LEU A 255 2.39 27.46 -1.96
CA LEU A 255 2.43 28.80 -2.57
C LEU A 255 1.36 28.95 -3.65
N ARG A 256 1.22 27.98 -4.56
CA ARG A 256 0.17 27.98 -5.59
C ARG A 256 -1.23 28.04 -4.99
N ARG A 257 -1.45 27.45 -3.80
CA ARG A 257 -2.75 27.56 -3.11
C ARG A 257 -3.07 28.98 -2.62
N LEU A 258 -2.05 29.79 -2.34
CA LEU A 258 -2.15 31.19 -1.91
C LEU A 258 -2.24 32.18 -3.09
N GLU A 259 -1.92 31.74 -4.31
CA GLU A 259 -1.90 32.56 -5.52
C GLU A 259 -3.19 33.36 -5.78
N PRO A 260 -4.42 32.87 -5.51
CA PRO A 260 -5.62 33.70 -5.66
C PRO A 260 -5.60 35.02 -4.87
N GLY A 261 -4.77 35.12 -3.82
CA GLY A 261 -4.60 36.33 -3.00
C GLY A 261 -3.28 37.06 -3.19
N GLY A 262 -2.43 36.67 -4.15
CA GLY A 262 -1.08 37.24 -4.31
C GLY A 262 -0.45 37.03 -5.69
N ILE A 263 0.72 37.64 -5.89
CA ILE A 263 1.50 37.54 -7.13
C ILE A 263 2.51 36.41 -6.97
N TYR A 264 2.39 35.37 -7.80
CA TYR A 264 3.32 34.25 -7.81
C TYR A 264 4.55 34.56 -8.66
N LEU A 265 5.73 34.43 -8.06
CA LEU A 265 7.03 34.79 -8.62
C LEU A 265 7.96 33.56 -8.57
N PRO A 266 7.99 32.74 -9.63
CA PRO A 266 8.95 31.64 -9.72
C PRO A 266 10.34 32.22 -9.91
N ALA A 267 11.32 31.68 -9.18
CA ALA A 267 12.71 32.11 -9.31
C ALA A 267 13.23 31.94 -10.74
N ARG A 268 13.83 33.00 -11.27
CA ARG A 268 14.50 33.03 -12.56
C ARG A 268 15.98 33.35 -12.35
N SER A 269 16.86 32.67 -13.08
CA SER A 269 18.30 32.87 -13.05
C SER A 269 18.80 33.49 -14.36
N GLY A 270 19.92 34.22 -14.31
CA GLY A 270 20.67 34.63 -15.51
C GLY A 270 20.57 36.13 -15.82
N LEU A 271 19.37 36.71 -15.83
CA LEU A 271 19.18 38.14 -16.06
C LEU A 271 18.97 38.90 -14.73
N PRO A 272 19.58 40.10 -14.55
CA PRO A 272 19.35 40.93 -13.38
C PRO A 272 17.87 41.25 -13.20
N TYR A 273 17.38 41.09 -11.97
CA TYR A 273 15.99 41.38 -11.58
C TYR A 273 14.94 40.51 -12.27
N ALA A 274 15.32 39.43 -12.97
CA ALA A 274 14.39 38.60 -13.73
C ALA A 274 13.23 38.06 -12.89
N THR A 275 13.49 37.73 -11.62
CA THR A 275 12.45 37.23 -10.72
C THR A 275 11.46 38.32 -10.29
N LEU A 276 11.92 39.57 -10.16
CA LEU A 276 11.11 40.72 -9.72
C LEU A 276 10.57 41.56 -10.87
N GLU A 277 10.96 41.27 -12.11
CA GLU A 277 10.50 41.94 -13.33
C GLU A 277 8.97 42.14 -13.37
N PRO A 278 8.11 41.15 -12.99
CA PRO A 278 6.66 41.35 -12.99
C PRO A 278 6.16 42.47 -12.08
N LEU A 279 6.95 42.84 -11.06
CA LEU A 279 6.63 43.91 -10.11
C LEU A 279 7.24 45.26 -10.52
N LEU A 280 8.34 45.25 -11.28
CA LEU A 280 9.13 46.43 -11.62
C LEU A 280 8.75 47.04 -12.97
N GLY A 281 8.23 46.24 -13.90
CA GLY A 281 7.94 46.65 -15.26
C GLY A 281 9.18 46.71 -16.18
N PRO A 282 9.01 47.07 -17.46
CA PRO A 282 10.05 46.92 -18.50
C PRO A 282 11.19 47.94 -18.43
N ALA A 283 11.04 49.04 -17.69
CA ALA A 283 12.06 50.09 -17.58
C ALA A 283 12.94 49.87 -16.35
N LEU A 284 14.05 49.14 -16.53
CA LEU A 284 15.04 48.96 -15.48
C LEU A 284 15.76 50.29 -15.18
N ASN A 285 15.57 50.78 -13.95
CA ASN A 285 16.17 52.01 -13.42
C ASN A 285 17.29 51.68 -12.42
N THR A 286 17.85 52.71 -11.76
CA THR A 286 18.84 52.49 -10.69
C THR A 286 18.22 51.69 -9.52
N PRO A 287 19.03 50.91 -8.77
CA PRO A 287 18.53 50.08 -7.67
C PRO A 287 17.69 50.85 -6.63
N ASP A 288 18.02 52.10 -6.36
CA ASP A 288 17.27 52.92 -5.39
C ASP A 288 15.88 53.34 -5.90
N VAL A 289 15.73 53.55 -7.21
CA VAL A 289 14.43 53.82 -7.83
C VAL A 289 13.58 52.54 -7.81
N LEU A 290 14.17 51.40 -8.19
CA LEU A 290 13.50 50.10 -8.13
C LEU A 290 13.04 49.77 -6.69
N LEU A 291 13.89 50.02 -5.70
CA LEU A 291 13.57 49.80 -4.29
C LEU A 291 12.41 50.69 -3.81
N ARG A 292 12.37 51.97 -4.22
CA ARG A 292 11.23 52.86 -3.93
C ARG A 292 9.95 52.35 -4.57
N THR A 293 10.00 51.93 -5.85
CA THR A 293 8.86 51.35 -6.55
C THR A 293 8.31 50.15 -5.79
N LEU A 294 9.16 49.19 -5.42
CA LEU A 294 8.75 48.02 -4.64
C LEU A 294 8.21 48.39 -3.25
N SER A 295 8.81 49.36 -2.57
CA SER A 295 8.38 49.78 -1.23
C SER A 295 6.99 50.44 -1.20
N SER A 296 6.58 51.05 -2.32
CA SER A 296 5.29 51.71 -2.46
C SER A 296 4.13 50.76 -2.79
N GLN A 297 4.42 49.51 -3.13
CA GLN A 297 3.39 48.53 -3.46
C GLN A 297 2.73 47.97 -2.19
N GLU A 298 1.53 47.42 -2.37
CA GLU A 298 0.80 46.68 -1.35
C GLU A 298 0.34 45.34 -1.95
N GLY A 299 0.14 44.32 -1.12
CA GLY A 299 -0.31 43.01 -1.58
C GLY A 299 0.40 41.84 -0.91
N LEU A 300 0.46 40.72 -1.61
CA LEU A 300 1.12 39.47 -1.20
C LEU A 300 2.00 38.99 -2.36
N TRP A 301 3.29 38.78 -2.11
CA TRP A 301 4.23 38.21 -3.07
C TRP A 301 4.63 36.80 -2.64
N LEU A 302 4.55 35.86 -3.58
CA LEU A 302 4.80 34.45 -3.34
C LEU A 302 6.03 34.03 -4.15
N ILE A 303 7.18 34.00 -3.50
CA ILE A 303 8.47 33.77 -4.13
C ILE A 303 8.83 32.29 -4.00
N ASP A 304 8.93 31.58 -5.13
CA ASP A 304 9.28 30.16 -5.13
C ASP A 304 10.71 29.89 -5.61
N GLY A 305 11.58 29.44 -4.69
CA GLY A 305 12.92 28.99 -4.99
C GLY A 305 14.01 30.04 -4.79
N TRP A 306 14.10 30.62 -3.59
CA TRP A 306 15.10 31.64 -3.23
C TRP A 306 16.53 31.33 -3.71
N ASN A 307 16.97 30.08 -3.56
CA ASN A 307 18.30 29.62 -3.92
C ASN A 307 18.60 29.66 -5.44
N ARG A 308 17.55 29.64 -6.27
CA ARG A 308 17.64 29.70 -7.74
C ARG A 308 17.46 31.12 -8.30
N MET A 309 17.15 32.08 -7.44
CA MET A 309 16.90 33.47 -7.82
C MET A 309 18.19 34.19 -8.22
N ASP A 310 18.09 35.06 -9.22
CA ASP A 310 19.14 36.01 -9.58
C ASP A 310 19.65 36.82 -8.36
N ALA A 311 20.94 37.16 -8.38
CA ALA A 311 21.61 37.74 -7.21
C ALA A 311 21.09 39.16 -6.91
N GLU A 312 20.76 39.90 -7.96
CA GLU A 312 20.27 41.27 -7.91
C GLU A 312 18.88 41.35 -7.27
N SER A 313 17.95 40.46 -7.65
CA SER A 313 16.64 40.33 -6.98
C SER A 313 16.79 39.98 -5.50
N ARG A 314 17.67 39.02 -5.16
CA ARG A 314 17.94 38.66 -3.75
C ARG A 314 18.45 39.86 -2.97
N GLY A 315 19.44 40.58 -3.52
CA GLY A 315 19.99 41.78 -2.89
C GLY A 315 18.94 42.87 -2.68
N LEU A 316 18.06 43.08 -3.66
CA LEU A 316 16.99 44.08 -3.58
C LEU A 316 15.94 43.69 -2.52
N LEU A 317 15.55 42.42 -2.43
CA LEU A 317 14.60 41.92 -1.43
C LEU A 317 15.15 42.00 -0.01
N VAL A 318 16.45 41.72 0.19
CA VAL A 318 17.11 41.90 1.50
C VAL A 318 17.05 43.38 1.90
N ARG A 319 17.38 44.32 0.99
CA ARG A 319 17.27 45.76 1.26
C ARG A 319 15.82 46.21 1.49
N LEU A 320 14.84 45.62 0.80
CA LEU A 320 13.42 45.95 0.96
C LEU A 320 12.90 45.54 2.34
N ARG A 321 13.37 44.42 2.88
CA ARG A 321 13.00 43.94 4.22
C ARG A 321 13.36 44.98 5.29
N ASP A 322 14.51 45.62 5.18
CA ASP A 322 14.98 46.63 6.13
C ASP A 322 14.12 47.91 6.11
N LEU A 323 13.46 48.21 4.98
CA LEU A 323 12.61 49.39 4.81
C LEU A 323 11.17 49.22 5.31
N ARG A 324 10.81 48.02 5.82
CA ARG A 324 9.46 47.68 6.34
C ARG A 324 8.31 48.19 5.47
N SER A 325 8.31 47.81 4.19
CA SER A 325 7.20 48.07 3.27
C SER A 325 5.90 47.42 3.76
N ARG A 326 4.75 47.80 3.17
CA ARG A 326 3.45 47.18 3.50
C ARG A 326 3.18 45.85 2.79
N VAL A 327 4.07 45.43 1.91
CA VAL A 327 3.96 44.18 1.16
C VAL A 327 4.15 42.98 2.09
N ARG A 328 3.28 41.98 1.96
CA ARG A 328 3.49 40.67 2.58
C ARG A 328 4.30 39.80 1.65
N VAL A 329 5.30 39.09 2.17
CA VAL A 329 6.16 38.24 1.34
C VAL A 329 6.21 36.84 1.93
N VAL A 330 5.93 35.84 1.10
CA VAL A 330 6.11 34.43 1.44
C VAL A 330 7.20 33.87 0.54
N VAL A 331 8.27 33.36 1.12
CA VAL A 331 9.39 32.77 0.38
C VAL A 331 9.45 31.27 0.63
N ALA A 332 9.46 30.48 -0.44
CA ALA A 332 9.78 29.06 -0.37
C ALA A 332 11.25 28.79 -0.68
N SER A 333 11.93 28.07 0.21
CA SER A 333 13.33 27.68 0.02
C SER A 333 13.64 26.35 0.71
N ARG A 334 14.75 25.71 0.32
CA ARG A 334 15.37 24.63 1.11
C ARG A 334 16.33 25.21 2.17
N ASP A 335 16.92 26.34 1.85
CA ASP A 335 17.95 26.98 2.65
C ASP A 335 17.36 27.73 3.85
N LYS A 336 18.21 27.98 4.85
CA LYS A 336 17.89 28.88 5.95
C LYS A 336 17.72 30.31 5.42
N PRO A 337 16.82 31.11 6.01
CA PRO A 337 16.65 32.50 5.60
C PRO A 337 17.95 33.30 5.87
N PRO A 338 18.34 34.23 4.97
CA PRO A 338 19.53 35.06 5.15
C PRO A 338 19.33 36.21 6.15
N PHE A 339 18.11 36.39 6.66
CA PHE A 339 17.71 37.37 7.66
C PHE A 339 16.62 36.76 8.56
N GLU A 340 16.17 37.47 9.59
CA GLU A 340 15.10 36.99 10.49
C GLU A 340 13.70 37.35 9.93
N PRO A 341 12.90 36.36 9.46
CA PRO A 341 11.54 36.59 9.01
C PRO A 341 10.56 36.64 10.20
N ASP A 342 9.38 37.21 9.99
CA ASP A 342 8.33 37.29 11.03
C ASP A 342 7.70 35.90 11.31
N ALA A 343 7.74 34.99 10.33
CA ALA A 343 7.33 33.60 10.50
C ALA A 343 8.26 32.63 9.76
N VAL A 344 8.58 31.51 10.41
CA VAL A 344 9.19 30.34 9.74
C VAL A 344 8.23 29.16 9.84
N LEU A 345 8.04 28.45 8.73
CA LEU A 345 7.23 27.25 8.65
C LEU A 345 8.09 26.11 8.08
N GLU A 346 8.24 25.03 8.83
CA GLU A 346 8.94 23.81 8.39
C GLU A 346 7.91 22.78 7.90
N LEU A 347 7.91 22.48 6.60
CA LEU A 347 7.02 21.48 6.02
C LEU A 347 7.61 20.08 6.18
N GLY A 348 7.00 19.27 7.06
CA GLY A 348 7.22 17.82 7.15
C GLY A 348 6.24 17.01 6.29
N PRO A 349 6.16 15.68 6.45
CA PRO A 349 5.08 14.87 5.86
C PRO A 349 3.69 15.25 6.40
N LEU A 350 2.63 14.93 5.64
CA LEU A 350 1.23 15.06 6.08
C LEU A 350 0.90 14.02 7.15
N SER A 351 0.15 14.42 8.16
CA SER A 351 -0.32 13.53 9.22
C SER A 351 -1.49 12.65 8.79
N SER A 352 -1.76 11.58 9.56
CA SER A 352 -2.96 10.75 9.36
C SER A 352 -4.24 11.58 9.46
N ASP A 353 -4.30 12.53 10.38
CA ASP A 353 -5.46 13.41 10.59
C ASP A 353 -5.71 14.32 9.39
N GLU A 354 -4.65 14.84 8.77
CA GLU A 354 -4.75 15.63 7.54
C GLU A 354 -5.24 14.82 6.34
N LEU A 355 -5.06 13.50 6.38
CA LEU A 355 -5.47 12.55 5.35
C LEU A 355 -6.74 11.77 5.70
N ALA A 356 -7.42 12.08 6.80
CA ALA A 356 -8.57 11.32 7.29
C ALA A 356 -9.73 11.21 6.28
N ALA A 357 -9.86 12.17 5.37
CA ALA A 357 -10.85 12.14 4.27
C ALA A 357 -10.49 11.18 3.13
N HIS A 358 -9.31 10.55 3.17
CA HIS A 358 -8.77 9.68 2.13
C HIS A 358 -8.28 8.36 2.74
N PRO A 359 -9.19 7.37 2.92
CA PRO A 359 -8.85 6.08 3.53
C PRO A 359 -7.69 5.38 2.82
N GLY A 360 -6.72 4.86 3.57
CA GLY A 360 -5.55 4.15 3.05
C GLY A 360 -4.43 5.05 2.52
N ALA A 361 -4.65 6.36 2.38
CA ALA A 361 -3.65 7.27 1.84
C ALA A 361 -2.42 7.39 2.75
N TYR A 362 -2.61 7.48 4.07
CA TYR A 362 -1.49 7.59 5.00
C TYR A 362 -0.69 6.28 5.06
N GLU A 363 -1.38 5.14 5.12
CA GLU A 363 -0.79 3.80 5.18
C GLU A 363 0.04 3.51 3.92
N ALA A 364 -0.46 3.90 2.74
CA ALA A 364 0.25 3.71 1.48
C ALA A 364 1.45 4.65 1.32
N THR A 365 1.36 5.89 1.80
CA THR A 365 2.31 6.95 1.41
C THR A 365 3.20 7.46 2.54
N GLY A 366 2.93 7.06 3.78
CA GLY A 366 3.61 7.58 4.98
C GLY A 366 3.46 9.10 5.15
N GLY A 367 2.44 9.69 4.52
CA GLY A 367 2.19 11.13 4.52
C GLY A 367 3.05 11.94 3.54
N LEU A 368 3.88 11.30 2.71
CA LEU A 368 4.79 12.01 1.82
C LEU A 368 4.02 12.75 0.73
N PRO A 369 4.06 14.11 0.63
CA PRO A 369 3.15 14.86 -0.24
C PRO A 369 3.17 14.46 -1.72
N ALA A 370 4.35 14.10 -2.26
CA ALA A 370 4.46 13.62 -3.64
C ALA A 370 3.74 12.27 -3.85
N LEU A 371 3.89 11.33 -2.91
CA LEU A 371 3.23 10.03 -2.93
C LEU A 371 1.72 10.16 -2.63
N VAL A 372 1.33 11.05 -1.71
CA VAL A 372 -0.08 11.40 -1.47
C VAL A 372 -0.71 11.93 -2.75
N GLY A 373 -0.04 12.86 -3.43
CA GLY A 373 -0.52 13.37 -4.71
C GLY A 373 -0.74 12.25 -5.74
N ALA A 374 0.23 11.34 -5.88
CA ALA A 374 0.12 10.20 -6.79
C ALA A 374 -1.01 9.24 -6.39
N PHE A 375 -1.15 8.92 -5.10
CA PHE A 375 -2.22 8.08 -4.56
C PHE A 375 -3.61 8.66 -4.88
N LEU A 376 -3.80 9.97 -4.67
CA LEU A 376 -5.07 10.65 -4.94
C LEU A 376 -5.40 10.73 -6.44
N ARG A 377 -4.39 10.61 -7.30
CA ARG A 377 -4.54 10.53 -8.76
C ARG A 377 -4.58 9.11 -9.30
N SER A 378 -4.50 8.10 -8.43
CA SER A 378 -4.37 6.69 -8.79
C SER A 378 -3.17 6.41 -9.71
N GLU A 379 -2.07 7.14 -9.50
CA GLU A 379 -0.79 6.94 -10.21
C GLU A 379 0.08 5.89 -9.49
N PRO A 380 0.94 5.14 -10.23
CA PRO A 380 1.89 4.22 -9.63
C PRO A 380 2.83 4.92 -8.63
N LEU A 381 2.87 4.43 -7.39
CA LEU A 381 3.64 5.06 -6.31
C LEU A 381 5.14 4.77 -6.42
N GLU A 382 5.49 3.62 -6.99
CA GLU A 382 6.87 3.12 -7.12
C GLU A 382 7.73 4.07 -7.97
N GLY A 383 7.20 4.55 -9.11
CA GLY A 383 7.92 5.49 -9.97
C GLY A 383 8.15 6.85 -9.29
N VAL A 384 7.18 7.29 -8.49
CA VAL A 384 7.32 8.52 -7.71
C VAL A 384 8.34 8.34 -6.58
N LEU A 385 8.35 7.19 -5.90
CA LEU A 385 9.38 6.87 -4.91
C LEU A 385 10.77 6.80 -5.55
N GLU A 386 10.90 6.19 -6.73
CA GLU A 386 12.17 6.08 -7.46
C GLU A 386 12.80 7.45 -7.77
N SER A 387 12.00 8.40 -8.27
CA SER A 387 12.48 9.78 -8.53
C SER A 387 13.04 10.49 -7.28
N ARG A 388 12.68 10.01 -6.08
CA ARG A 388 13.19 10.54 -4.80
C ARG A 388 14.41 9.79 -4.29
N LEU A 389 14.58 8.53 -4.69
CA LEU A 389 15.74 7.70 -4.34
C LEU A 389 16.92 7.93 -5.30
N GLU A 390 16.65 8.35 -6.54
CA GLU A 390 17.65 8.62 -7.57
C GLU A 390 18.72 9.64 -7.14
N PRO A 391 18.38 10.79 -6.50
CA PRO A 391 19.38 11.78 -6.09
C PRO A 391 20.22 11.36 -4.87
N LEU A 392 19.86 10.26 -4.18
CA LEU A 392 20.56 9.82 -2.97
C LEU A 392 21.87 9.11 -3.31
N SER A 393 22.76 9.01 -2.33
CA SER A 393 23.95 8.16 -2.45
C SER A 393 23.58 6.67 -2.58
N GLU A 394 24.51 5.86 -3.08
CA GLU A 394 24.34 4.40 -3.07
C GLU A 394 24.14 3.89 -1.64
N GLY A 395 24.91 4.39 -0.67
CA GLY A 395 24.74 4.10 0.75
C GLY A 395 23.34 4.44 1.27
N GLY A 396 22.80 5.61 0.90
CA GLY A 396 21.43 6.03 1.20
C GLY A 396 20.37 5.05 0.70
N ARG A 397 20.47 4.64 -0.57
CA ARG A 397 19.54 3.64 -1.16
C ARG A 397 19.66 2.27 -0.51
N MET A 398 20.88 1.81 -0.23
CA MET A 398 21.11 0.50 0.43
C MET A 398 20.57 0.49 1.86
N VAL A 399 20.81 1.55 2.64
CA VAL A 399 20.28 1.71 4.01
C VAL A 399 18.75 1.76 3.99
N TYR A 400 18.15 2.50 3.06
CA TYR A 400 16.71 2.57 2.90
C TYR A 400 16.09 1.19 2.59
N GLY A 401 16.65 0.48 1.60
CA GLY A 401 16.19 -0.87 1.25
C GLY A 401 16.36 -1.85 2.42
N ALA A 402 17.47 -1.79 3.15
CA ALA A 402 17.70 -2.67 4.30
C ALA A 402 16.68 -2.41 5.42
N LEU A 403 16.42 -1.13 5.73
CA LEU A 403 15.44 -0.75 6.75
C LEU A 403 13.99 -1.09 6.35
N SER A 404 13.67 -1.16 5.06
CA SER A 404 12.31 -1.53 4.60
C SER A 404 11.99 -3.01 4.80
N LEU A 405 13.02 -3.87 4.86
CA LEU A 405 12.91 -5.30 5.15
C LEU A 405 12.72 -5.60 6.63
N LEU A 406 13.11 -4.70 7.53
CA LEU A 406 13.00 -4.89 8.98
C LEU A 406 11.65 -4.39 9.52
N GLU A 407 11.03 -5.18 10.39
CA GLU A 407 9.81 -4.75 11.09
C GLU A 407 10.11 -3.62 12.09
N THR A 408 11.21 -3.77 12.83
CA THR A 408 11.75 -2.76 13.74
C THR A 408 13.10 -2.24 13.23
N PRO A 409 13.31 -0.91 13.17
CA PRO A 409 14.56 -0.37 12.65
C PRO A 409 15.73 -0.71 13.57
N ASN A 410 16.76 -1.37 13.01
CA ASN A 410 17.99 -1.70 13.73
C ASN A 410 19.23 -1.26 12.93
N LEU A 411 19.70 -0.05 13.22
CA LEU A 411 20.83 0.57 12.50
C LEU A 411 22.15 -0.20 12.69
N ALA A 412 22.35 -0.85 13.84
CA ALA A 412 23.55 -1.63 14.08
C ALA A 412 23.59 -2.87 13.17
N THR A 413 22.46 -3.55 13.03
CA THR A 413 22.29 -4.68 12.12
C THR A 413 22.44 -4.24 10.66
N VAL A 414 21.76 -3.16 10.26
CA VAL A 414 21.87 -2.63 8.88
C VAL A 414 23.31 -2.23 8.55
N ARG A 415 24.00 -1.52 9.46
CA ARG A 415 25.41 -1.14 9.27
C ARG A 415 26.29 -2.36 9.04
N LYS A 416 26.13 -3.40 9.87
CA LYS A 416 26.91 -4.64 9.77
C LYS A 416 26.57 -5.44 8.51
N ALA A 417 25.29 -5.53 8.15
CA ALA A 417 24.82 -6.22 6.94
C ALA A 417 25.36 -5.58 5.66
N LEU A 418 25.47 -4.25 5.63
CA LEU A 418 25.94 -3.49 4.47
C LEU A 418 27.46 -3.27 4.45
N GLY A 419 28.16 -3.61 5.54
CA GLY A 419 29.60 -3.38 5.66
C GLY A 419 30.00 -1.90 5.73
N LEU A 420 29.08 -1.01 6.11
CA LEU A 420 29.29 0.44 6.12
C LEU A 420 29.97 0.95 7.41
N GLY A 421 30.75 2.01 7.27
CA GLY A 421 31.29 2.78 8.39
C GLY A 421 30.22 3.59 9.13
N ALA A 422 30.52 4.05 10.35
CA ALA A 422 29.59 4.86 11.13
C ALA A 422 29.25 6.20 10.45
N THR A 423 30.26 6.84 9.83
CA THR A 423 30.09 8.12 9.11
C THR A 423 29.21 7.95 7.87
N GLU A 424 29.39 6.87 7.11
CA GLU A 424 28.59 6.58 5.91
C GLU A 424 27.13 6.35 6.25
N VAL A 425 26.85 5.60 7.34
CA VAL A 425 25.47 5.40 7.82
C VAL A 425 24.88 6.72 8.33
N ALA A 426 25.63 7.55 9.04
CA ALA A 426 25.15 8.85 9.49
C ALA A 426 24.76 9.76 8.32
N GLN A 427 25.60 9.81 7.28
CA GLN A 427 25.32 10.57 6.06
C GLN A 427 24.09 10.02 5.32
N ALA A 428 23.99 8.69 5.17
CA ALA A 428 22.83 8.04 4.58
C ALA A 428 21.53 8.36 5.33
N LEU A 429 21.56 8.38 6.67
CA LEU A 429 20.41 8.75 7.47
C LEU A 429 20.03 10.22 7.29
N GLU A 430 20.99 11.13 7.27
CA GLU A 430 20.74 12.56 7.02
C GLU A 430 20.11 12.81 5.65
N GLU A 431 20.60 12.13 4.62
CA GLU A 431 20.02 12.13 3.27
C GLU A 431 18.56 11.66 3.30
N LEU A 432 18.28 10.53 3.95
CA LEU A 432 16.93 9.96 4.04
C LEU A 432 15.97 10.80 4.88
N PHE A 433 16.43 11.40 5.97
CA PHE A 433 15.64 12.36 6.76
C PHE A 433 15.31 13.61 5.96
N THR A 434 16.28 14.14 5.22
CA THR A 434 16.10 15.32 4.36
C THR A 434 15.13 15.03 3.20
N ALA A 435 15.19 13.81 2.66
CA ALA A 435 14.23 13.33 1.67
C ALA A 435 12.83 13.02 2.27
N GLY A 436 12.74 12.94 3.60
CA GLY A 436 11.52 12.58 4.32
C GLY A 436 11.14 11.12 4.20
N LEU A 437 12.09 10.24 3.92
CA LEU A 437 11.85 8.81 3.71
C LEU A 437 11.87 8.01 5.03
N LEU A 438 12.36 8.62 6.11
CA LEU A 438 12.35 8.04 7.44
C LEU A 438 11.47 8.84 8.41
N GLU A 439 10.93 8.15 9.40
CA GLU A 439 10.41 8.72 10.63
C GLU A 439 11.54 9.03 11.62
N PRO A 440 11.35 9.95 12.58
CA PRO A 440 12.34 10.21 13.64
C PRO A 440 12.77 8.96 14.41
N SER A 441 11.92 7.93 14.45
CA SER A 441 12.20 6.60 15.03
C SER A 441 13.21 5.77 14.23
N GLY A 442 13.54 6.17 13.00
CA GLY A 442 14.33 5.39 12.05
C GLY A 442 13.49 4.44 11.17
N SER A 443 12.17 4.39 11.36
CA SER A 443 11.26 3.59 10.55
C SER A 443 11.11 4.16 9.14
N VAL A 444 11.01 3.28 8.14
CA VAL A 444 10.75 3.65 6.74
C VAL A 444 9.30 4.13 6.57
N ARG A 445 9.12 5.33 6.02
CA ARG A 445 7.81 5.83 5.57
C ARG A 445 7.42 5.16 4.27
N ALA A 446 6.12 4.94 4.06
CA ALA A 446 5.60 4.21 2.89
C ALA A 446 6.26 2.83 2.74
N ARG A 447 6.45 2.09 3.85
CA ARG A 447 7.17 0.80 3.87
C ARG A 447 6.63 -0.20 2.83
N SER A 448 5.31 -0.24 2.62
CA SER A 448 4.69 -1.10 1.59
C SER A 448 5.19 -0.76 0.18
N VAL A 449 5.19 0.52 -0.20
CA VAL A 449 5.72 1.00 -1.48
C VAL A 449 7.23 0.78 -1.56
N ALA A 450 7.96 0.97 -0.46
CA ALA A 450 9.38 0.70 -0.38
C ALA A 450 9.71 -0.78 -0.63
N ARG A 451 8.89 -1.70 -0.08
CA ARG A 451 9.00 -3.14 -0.35
C ARG A 451 8.66 -3.47 -1.79
N SER A 452 7.57 -2.90 -2.35
CA SER A 452 7.22 -3.06 -3.78
C SER A 452 8.36 -2.60 -4.71
N TRP A 453 8.94 -1.43 -4.44
CA TRP A 453 10.10 -0.90 -5.15
C TRP A 453 11.31 -1.83 -5.06
N LEU A 454 11.54 -2.44 -3.90
CA LEU A 454 12.64 -3.38 -3.70
C LEU A 454 12.41 -4.70 -4.44
N SER A 455 11.19 -5.23 -4.43
CA SER A 455 10.84 -6.47 -5.12
C SER A 455 10.89 -6.35 -6.64
N ALA A 456 10.74 -5.13 -7.19
CA ALA A 456 11.04 -4.85 -8.59
C ALA A 456 12.55 -4.94 -8.92
N ARG A 457 13.42 -5.15 -7.93
CA ARG A 457 14.89 -5.24 -8.06
C ARG A 457 15.44 -6.50 -7.36
N PRO A 458 15.17 -7.71 -7.90
CA PRO A 458 15.49 -8.98 -7.23
C PRO A 458 16.96 -9.14 -6.81
N ALA A 459 17.90 -8.63 -7.61
CA ALA A 459 19.34 -8.71 -7.30
C ALA A 459 19.72 -7.87 -6.07
N LEU A 460 19.12 -6.68 -5.93
CA LEU A 460 19.32 -5.81 -4.77
C LEU A 460 18.64 -6.42 -3.54
N GLU A 461 17.38 -6.83 -3.68
CA GLU A 461 16.61 -7.46 -2.61
C GLU A 461 17.32 -8.70 -2.06
N THR A 462 17.77 -9.60 -2.95
CA THR A 462 18.53 -10.79 -2.57
C THR A 462 19.80 -10.41 -1.81
N ARG A 463 20.56 -9.43 -2.29
CA ARG A 463 21.79 -8.97 -1.61
C ARG A 463 21.49 -8.46 -0.19
N LEU A 464 20.44 -7.65 -0.02
CA LEU A 464 20.06 -7.09 1.27
C LEU A 464 19.59 -8.18 2.24
N VAL A 465 18.76 -9.10 1.77
CA VAL A 465 18.30 -10.24 2.56
C VAL A 465 19.47 -11.11 3.02
N LEU A 466 20.40 -11.43 2.11
CA LEU A 466 21.59 -12.23 2.43
C LEU A 466 22.51 -11.56 3.46
N GLY A 467 22.60 -10.22 3.44
CA GLY A 467 23.35 -9.47 4.44
C GLY A 467 22.64 -9.40 5.80
N LEU A 468 21.31 -9.27 5.80
CA LEU A 468 20.52 -9.06 7.01
C LEU A 468 20.19 -10.35 7.76
N ALA A 469 19.68 -11.37 7.07
CA ALA A 469 19.10 -12.56 7.70
C ALA A 469 20.05 -13.28 8.68
N PRO A 470 21.37 -13.44 8.39
CA PRO A 470 22.30 -14.09 9.31
C PRO A 470 22.56 -13.32 10.62
N LEU A 471 22.17 -12.04 10.69
CA LEU A 471 22.38 -11.17 11.84
C LEU A 471 21.13 -11.05 12.72
N LEU A 472 20.01 -11.66 12.32
CA LEU A 472 18.74 -11.59 13.02
C LEU A 472 18.48 -12.86 13.86
N PRO A 473 17.63 -12.79 14.90
CA PRO A 473 17.09 -13.98 15.55
C PRO A 473 16.37 -14.90 14.55
N ASP A 474 16.43 -16.22 14.77
CA ASP A 474 15.93 -17.23 13.83
C ASP A 474 14.46 -17.00 13.38
N LEU A 475 13.59 -16.58 14.30
CA LEU A 475 12.17 -16.28 13.99
C LEU A 475 12.00 -15.01 13.15
N GLU A 476 12.84 -14.00 13.34
CA GLU A 476 12.82 -12.76 12.55
C GLU A 476 13.49 -12.96 11.19
N ALA A 477 14.47 -13.87 11.11
CA ALA A 477 15.18 -14.20 9.88
C ALA A 477 14.34 -15.07 8.93
N PHE A 478 13.45 -15.92 9.45
CA PHE A 478 12.58 -16.81 8.67
C PHE A 478 11.87 -16.15 7.47
N PRO A 479 11.10 -15.05 7.64
CA PRO A 479 10.41 -14.42 6.51
C PRO A 479 11.38 -13.94 5.42
N LEU A 480 12.57 -13.47 5.80
CA LEU A 480 13.60 -13.05 4.85
C LEU A 480 14.19 -14.24 4.09
N TYR A 481 14.52 -15.34 4.77
CA TYR A 481 14.99 -16.56 4.09
C TYR A 481 13.96 -17.14 3.11
N ARG A 482 12.68 -17.15 3.52
CA ARG A 482 11.57 -17.58 2.65
C ARG A 482 11.45 -16.70 1.40
N GLN A 483 11.61 -15.39 1.56
CA GLN A 483 11.62 -14.42 0.46
C GLN A 483 12.82 -14.60 -0.47
N ALA A 484 14.05 -14.74 0.05
CA ALA A 484 15.24 -14.99 -0.77
C ALA A 484 15.11 -16.25 -1.64
N ARG A 485 14.53 -17.33 -1.09
CA ARG A 485 14.33 -18.57 -1.85
C ARG A 485 13.40 -18.39 -3.05
N ALA A 486 12.41 -17.51 -2.96
CA ALA A 486 11.52 -17.20 -4.08
C ALA A 486 12.23 -16.44 -5.22
N LEU A 487 13.33 -15.75 -4.92
CA LEU A 487 14.05 -14.86 -5.87
C LEU A 487 15.20 -15.55 -6.62
N GLY A 488 15.72 -16.67 -6.12
CA GLY A 488 16.82 -17.41 -6.74
C GLY A 488 16.90 -18.83 -6.19
N GLY A 489 16.72 -19.83 -7.07
CA GLY A 489 16.43 -21.21 -6.69
C GLY A 489 17.43 -21.88 -5.74
N ALA A 490 16.87 -22.67 -4.81
CA ALA A 490 17.41 -23.84 -4.07
C ALA A 490 18.87 -23.88 -3.57
N SER A 491 19.62 -22.78 -3.55
CA SER A 491 20.94 -22.75 -2.89
C SER A 491 20.78 -22.56 -1.37
N GLU A 492 21.38 -23.44 -0.58
CA GLU A 492 21.32 -23.40 0.88
C GLU A 492 22.03 -22.16 1.41
N LEU A 493 21.30 -21.33 2.17
CA LEU A 493 21.85 -20.12 2.78
C LEU A 493 22.28 -20.39 4.23
N PRO A 494 23.43 -19.86 4.68
CA PRO A 494 23.87 -20.04 6.06
C PRO A 494 22.80 -19.55 7.05
N GLY A 495 22.36 -20.42 7.96
CA GLY A 495 21.33 -20.12 8.97
C GLY A 495 19.89 -20.44 8.56
N MET A 496 19.64 -20.75 7.28
CA MET A 496 18.28 -21.02 6.75
C MET A 496 17.61 -22.21 7.47
N HIS A 497 18.30 -23.35 7.59
CA HIS A 497 17.75 -24.53 8.27
C HIS A 497 17.38 -24.25 9.73
N ARG A 498 18.18 -23.42 10.43
CA ARG A 498 17.88 -23.02 11.82
C ARG A 498 16.61 -22.16 11.90
N ALA A 499 16.47 -21.19 11.01
CA ALA A 499 15.28 -20.33 10.96
C ALA A 499 14.00 -21.12 10.67
N TYR A 500 14.04 -22.04 9.70
CA TYR A 500 12.92 -22.92 9.37
C TYR A 500 12.57 -23.89 10.49
N LYS A 501 13.58 -24.48 11.13
CA LYS A 501 13.39 -25.32 12.31
C LYS A 501 12.69 -24.56 13.44
N ALA A 502 13.23 -23.40 13.82
CA ALA A 502 12.67 -22.58 14.90
C ALA A 502 11.21 -22.17 14.62
N TRP A 503 10.91 -21.79 13.37
CA TRP A 503 9.55 -21.45 12.97
C TRP A 503 8.60 -22.65 13.03
N ALA A 504 9.03 -23.82 12.56
CA ALA A 504 8.23 -25.04 12.61
C ALA A 504 8.00 -25.53 14.06
N GLU A 505 9.00 -25.45 14.92
CA GLU A 505 8.88 -25.76 16.36
C GLU A 505 7.87 -24.82 17.04
N GLU A 506 7.89 -23.53 16.72
CA GLU A 506 6.92 -22.56 17.23
C GLU A 506 5.50 -22.83 16.73
N LEU A 507 5.33 -23.22 15.46
CA LEU A 507 4.04 -23.66 14.91
C LEU A 507 3.51 -24.90 15.64
N LEU A 508 4.38 -25.89 15.91
CA LEU A 508 4.01 -27.10 16.65
C LEU A 508 3.61 -26.77 18.09
N ARG A 509 4.35 -25.88 18.77
CA ARG A 509 4.03 -25.42 20.12
C ARG A 509 2.67 -24.73 20.19
N ARG A 510 2.28 -24.03 19.13
CA ARG A 510 0.99 -23.34 19.00
C ARG A 510 -0.15 -24.24 18.47
N GLY A 511 0.11 -25.52 18.20
CA GLY A 511 -0.92 -26.46 17.75
C GLY A 511 -1.23 -26.41 16.25
N PHE A 512 -0.27 -26.00 15.41
CA PHE A 512 -0.41 -25.98 13.95
C PHE A 512 0.51 -26.99 13.24
N PRO A 513 0.33 -28.31 13.45
CA PRO A 513 1.22 -29.33 12.92
C PRO A 513 1.26 -29.39 11.38
N GLN A 514 0.11 -29.22 10.72
CA GLN A 514 0.04 -29.22 9.25
C GLN A 514 0.92 -28.12 8.63
N ARG A 515 0.77 -26.88 9.13
CA ARG A 515 1.56 -25.73 8.66
C ARG A 515 3.05 -25.90 8.93
N ALA A 516 3.41 -26.54 10.04
CA ALA A 516 4.80 -26.84 10.35
C ALA A 516 5.39 -27.83 9.32
N ALA A 517 4.65 -28.88 8.96
CA ALA A 517 5.07 -29.84 7.94
C ALA A 517 5.21 -29.20 6.55
N GLU A 518 4.26 -28.36 6.15
CA GLU A 518 4.30 -27.60 4.89
C GLU A 518 5.50 -26.65 4.84
N THR A 519 5.76 -25.93 5.94
CA THR A 519 6.89 -25.01 6.04
C THR A 519 8.23 -25.74 5.88
N LEU A 520 8.39 -26.90 6.50
CA LEU A 520 9.61 -27.71 6.40
C LEU A 520 9.79 -28.33 5.02
N ALA A 521 8.70 -28.62 4.30
CA ALA A 521 8.76 -29.12 2.92
C ALA A 521 9.31 -28.09 1.93
N GLU A 522 9.35 -26.81 2.32
CA GLU A 522 9.84 -25.74 1.48
C GLU A 522 11.38 -25.65 1.37
N VAL A 523 12.10 -26.36 2.23
CA VAL A 523 13.56 -26.30 2.38
C VAL A 523 14.20 -27.53 1.75
N PRO A 524 15.44 -27.44 1.23
CA PRO A 524 16.20 -28.63 0.82
C PRO A 524 16.21 -29.72 1.90
N ALA A 525 16.24 -30.97 1.45
CA ALA A 525 16.20 -32.12 2.34
C ALA A 525 17.38 -32.12 3.31
N ASP A 526 17.06 -32.13 4.60
CA ASP A 526 18.00 -32.26 5.70
C ASP A 526 17.49 -33.35 6.66
N PRO A 527 18.33 -34.29 7.14
CA PRO A 527 17.87 -35.38 7.99
C PRO A 527 17.12 -34.94 9.25
N GLN A 528 17.57 -33.86 9.91
CA GLN A 528 16.94 -33.36 11.14
C GLN A 528 15.60 -32.68 10.83
N LEU A 529 15.54 -31.90 9.75
CA LEU A 529 14.29 -31.26 9.32
C LEU A 529 13.27 -32.28 8.80
N ASN A 530 13.71 -33.33 8.11
CA ASN A 530 12.84 -34.41 7.65
C ASN A 530 12.23 -35.20 8.82
N LEU A 531 13.02 -35.47 9.86
CA LEU A 531 12.51 -36.08 11.10
C LEU A 531 11.49 -35.16 11.79
N LEU A 532 11.77 -33.85 11.90
CA LEU A 532 10.82 -32.89 12.46
C LEU A 532 9.54 -32.78 11.62
N ARG A 533 9.66 -32.81 10.29
CA ARG A 533 8.53 -32.82 9.35
C ARG A 533 7.69 -34.08 9.52
N ALA A 534 8.31 -35.26 9.62
CA ALA A 534 7.60 -36.51 9.87
C ALA A 534 6.82 -36.47 11.19
N ARG A 535 7.39 -35.88 12.26
CA ARG A 535 6.68 -35.67 13.54
C ARG A 535 5.52 -34.69 13.40
N ALA A 536 5.68 -33.64 12.60
CA ALA A 536 4.60 -32.70 12.33
C ALA A 536 3.45 -33.37 11.55
N LEU A 537 3.76 -34.18 10.54
CA LEU A 537 2.78 -34.96 9.76
C LEU A 537 2.07 -36.02 10.61
N GLU A 538 2.79 -36.68 11.52
CA GLU A 538 2.21 -37.62 12.49
C GLU A 538 1.15 -36.95 13.37
N ARG A 539 1.49 -35.79 13.94
CA ARG A 539 0.55 -34.98 14.75
C ARG A 539 -0.63 -34.42 13.94
N ALA A 540 -0.46 -34.25 12.63
CA ALA A 540 -1.53 -33.86 11.71
C ALA A 540 -2.39 -35.06 11.23
N GLY A 541 -2.06 -36.30 11.63
CA GLY A 541 -2.77 -37.50 11.21
C GLY A 541 -2.41 -38.00 9.79
N GLN A 542 -1.40 -37.39 9.14
CA GLN A 542 -0.96 -37.74 7.79
C GLN A 542 0.10 -38.86 7.82
N TYR A 543 -0.28 -40.04 8.30
CA TYR A 543 0.68 -41.11 8.63
C TYR A 543 1.47 -41.66 7.43
N ARG A 544 0.87 -41.68 6.23
CA ARG A 544 1.57 -42.14 5.01
C ARG A 544 2.66 -41.17 4.58
N GLU A 545 2.33 -39.89 4.52
CA GLU A 545 3.29 -38.82 4.19
C GLU A 545 4.39 -38.71 5.25
N ALA A 546 4.04 -38.91 6.53
CA ALA A 546 5.02 -38.98 7.60
C ALA A 546 6.03 -40.12 7.38
N LEU A 547 5.57 -41.29 6.92
CA LEU A 547 6.43 -42.44 6.63
C LEU A 547 7.32 -42.18 5.40
N GLU A 548 6.78 -41.50 4.38
CA GLU A 548 7.53 -41.05 3.21
C GLU A 548 8.64 -40.06 3.58
N ALA A 549 8.36 -39.11 4.48
CA ALA A 549 9.36 -38.15 4.97
C ALA A 549 10.53 -38.80 5.72
N LEU A 550 10.36 -40.04 6.22
CA LEU A 550 11.42 -40.82 6.88
C LEU A 550 12.19 -41.72 5.90
N GLN A 551 11.83 -41.76 4.61
CA GLN A 551 12.55 -42.57 3.63
C GLN A 551 13.97 -42.06 3.43
N GLY A 552 14.93 -42.97 3.37
CA GLY A 552 16.35 -42.65 3.19
C GLY A 552 17.06 -42.11 4.44
N LEU A 553 16.34 -41.85 5.55
CA LEU A 553 16.98 -41.56 6.83
C LEU A 553 17.62 -42.82 7.43
N PRO A 554 18.76 -42.69 8.14
CA PRO A 554 19.37 -43.81 8.83
C PRO A 554 18.41 -44.40 9.87
N ASP A 555 18.53 -45.71 10.09
CA ASP A 555 17.74 -46.46 11.07
C ASP A 555 18.23 -46.20 12.51
N GLU A 556 18.30 -44.92 12.89
CA GLU A 556 18.51 -44.49 14.26
C GLU A 556 17.26 -44.78 15.11
N HIS A 557 17.45 -45.02 16.40
CA HIS A 557 16.35 -45.45 17.27
C HIS A 557 15.15 -44.47 17.29
N GLU A 558 15.36 -43.16 17.18
CA GLU A 558 14.26 -42.19 17.08
C GLU A 558 13.46 -42.34 15.78
N VAL A 559 14.14 -42.61 14.66
CA VAL A 559 13.50 -42.87 13.36
C VAL A 559 12.73 -44.19 13.42
N LEU A 560 13.33 -45.22 14.00
CA LEU A 560 12.69 -46.54 14.19
C LEU A 560 11.44 -46.43 15.07
N ALA A 561 11.50 -45.68 16.16
CA ALA A 561 10.37 -45.48 17.06
C ALA A 561 9.20 -44.81 16.33
N LEU A 562 9.47 -43.73 15.59
CA LEU A 562 8.44 -43.03 14.83
C LEU A 562 7.89 -43.91 13.69
N LYS A 563 8.74 -44.61 12.93
CA LYS A 563 8.28 -45.60 11.91
C LYS A 563 7.37 -46.65 12.55
N GLY A 564 7.73 -47.19 13.72
CA GLY A 564 6.92 -48.14 14.46
C GLY A 564 5.53 -47.60 14.81
N THR A 565 5.48 -46.37 15.34
CA THR A 565 4.22 -45.65 15.65
C THR A 565 3.36 -45.48 14.40
N LEU A 566 3.95 -45.03 13.29
CA LEU A 566 3.24 -44.81 12.02
C LEU A 566 2.69 -46.11 11.43
N LEU A 567 3.48 -47.20 11.47
CA LEU A 567 3.04 -48.51 10.99
C LEU A 567 1.92 -49.09 11.84
N TRP A 568 1.95 -48.87 13.16
CA TRP A 568 0.85 -49.24 14.04
C TRP A 568 -0.43 -48.47 13.68
N ARG A 569 -0.35 -47.15 13.49
CA ARG A 569 -1.48 -46.32 13.04
C ARG A 569 -2.05 -46.77 11.68
N LEU A 570 -1.21 -47.35 10.82
CA LEU A 570 -1.60 -47.91 9.52
C LEU A 570 -2.06 -49.38 9.59
N GLY A 571 -2.13 -49.99 10.77
CA GLY A 571 -2.59 -51.37 10.96
C GLY A 571 -1.55 -52.46 10.68
N LYS A 572 -0.29 -52.10 10.42
CA LYS A 572 0.81 -53.04 10.15
C LYS A 572 1.46 -53.52 11.44
N LEU A 573 0.71 -54.27 12.24
CA LEU A 573 1.04 -54.58 13.64
C LEU A 573 2.36 -55.34 13.81
N GLY A 574 2.66 -56.31 12.92
CA GLY A 574 3.88 -57.12 13.01
C GLY A 574 5.16 -56.31 12.75
N GLU A 575 5.16 -55.47 11.70
CA GLU A 575 6.27 -54.58 11.39
C GLU A 575 6.44 -53.52 12.49
N ALA A 576 5.33 -52.94 12.96
CA ALA A 576 5.33 -51.97 14.05
C ALA A 576 5.98 -52.54 15.32
N LYS A 577 5.64 -53.78 15.70
CA LYS A 577 6.23 -54.47 16.85
C LYS A 577 7.73 -54.62 16.71
N ALA A 578 8.20 -55.14 15.57
CA ALA A 578 9.63 -55.37 15.33
C ALA A 578 10.45 -54.07 15.38
N LEU A 579 9.93 -52.96 14.82
CA LEU A 579 10.61 -51.67 14.88
C LEU A 579 10.58 -51.07 16.29
N ALA A 580 9.46 -51.19 17.01
CA ALA A 580 9.35 -50.70 18.38
C ALA A 580 10.29 -51.46 19.34
N GLU A 581 10.42 -52.78 19.20
CA GLU A 581 11.36 -53.59 20.00
C GLU A 581 12.81 -53.16 19.79
N ARG A 582 13.22 -52.93 18.54
CA ARG A 582 14.56 -52.38 18.22
C ARG A 582 14.75 -50.99 18.81
N ALA A 583 13.73 -50.12 18.73
CA ALA A 583 13.80 -48.76 19.25
C ALA A 583 13.95 -48.68 20.80
N LEU A 584 13.69 -49.77 21.54
CA LEU A 584 13.91 -49.82 22.99
C LEU A 584 15.37 -49.70 23.42
N GLU A 585 16.31 -49.99 22.51
CA GLU A 585 17.76 -49.83 22.70
C GLU A 585 18.21 -48.36 22.57
N GLY A 586 17.31 -47.47 22.16
CA GLY A 586 17.58 -46.05 21.99
C GLY A 586 17.57 -45.21 23.25
N GLU A 587 17.79 -43.90 23.05
CA GLU A 587 17.71 -42.89 24.10
C GLU A 587 16.29 -42.69 24.64
N THR A 588 16.18 -41.91 25.71
CA THR A 588 14.96 -41.70 26.49
C THR A 588 13.70 -41.46 25.65
N ARG A 589 13.78 -40.59 24.62
CA ARG A 589 12.63 -40.27 23.76
C ARG A 589 12.23 -41.44 22.86
N ALA A 590 13.17 -42.03 22.12
CA ALA A 590 12.92 -43.21 21.28
C ALA A 590 12.31 -44.35 22.10
N ARG A 591 12.85 -44.58 23.30
CA ARG A 591 12.37 -45.62 24.22
C ARG A 591 10.96 -45.33 24.72
N ALA A 592 10.63 -44.08 25.03
CA ALA A 592 9.28 -43.69 25.45
C ALA A 592 8.24 -43.91 24.33
N GLU A 593 8.57 -43.51 23.10
CA GLU A 593 7.71 -43.74 21.92
C GLU A 593 7.54 -45.24 21.65
N ALA A 594 8.62 -46.01 21.67
CA ALA A 594 8.60 -47.45 21.49
C ALA A 594 7.72 -48.17 22.53
N LEU A 595 7.86 -47.82 23.81
CA LEU A 595 7.03 -48.35 24.89
C LEU A 595 5.57 -48.01 24.69
N ASN A 596 5.24 -46.79 24.26
CA ASN A 596 3.86 -46.40 24.00
C ASN A 596 3.25 -47.22 22.86
N THR A 597 3.99 -47.44 21.77
CA THR A 597 3.57 -48.28 20.65
C THR A 597 3.40 -49.74 21.05
N LEU A 598 4.31 -50.32 21.84
CA LEU A 598 4.17 -51.67 22.38
C LEU A 598 2.96 -51.79 23.32
N GLY A 599 2.69 -50.76 24.13
CA GLY A 599 1.49 -50.69 24.96
C GLY A 599 0.21 -50.74 24.13
N HIS A 600 0.13 -49.98 23.04
CA HIS A 600 -1.02 -50.03 22.13
C HIS A 600 -1.17 -51.40 21.44
N LEU A 601 -0.07 -52.03 21.05
CA LEU A 601 -0.09 -53.37 20.45
C LEU A 601 -0.54 -54.44 21.45
N ALA A 602 -0.06 -54.39 22.69
CA ALA A 602 -0.47 -55.29 23.76
C ALA A 602 -1.95 -55.10 24.11
N LEU A 603 -2.43 -53.86 24.15
CA LEU A 603 -3.83 -53.53 24.39
C LEU A 603 -4.73 -54.10 23.29
N ALA A 604 -4.35 -53.95 22.02
CA ALA A 604 -5.08 -54.52 20.88
C ALA A 604 -5.10 -56.06 20.88
N ALA A 605 -4.09 -56.70 21.46
CA ALA A 605 -4.01 -58.15 21.63
C ALA A 605 -4.77 -58.66 22.88
N GLY A 606 -5.36 -57.77 23.69
CA GLY A 606 -6.03 -58.13 24.95
C GLY A 606 -5.07 -58.44 26.12
N HIS A 607 -3.77 -58.15 25.98
CA HIS A 607 -2.77 -58.35 27.02
C HIS A 607 -2.71 -57.13 27.97
N PHE A 608 -3.78 -56.90 28.74
CA PHE A 608 -4.00 -55.67 29.50
C PHE A 608 -2.94 -55.38 30.58
N SER A 609 -2.47 -56.39 31.30
CA SER A 609 -1.41 -56.21 32.32
C SER A 609 -0.05 -55.86 31.69
N GLU A 610 0.25 -56.41 30.51
CA GLU A 610 1.46 -56.09 29.75
C GLU A 610 1.39 -54.65 29.21
N ALA A 611 0.25 -54.26 28.64
CA ALA A 611 -0.01 -52.89 28.18
C ALA A 611 0.15 -51.87 29.32
N THR A 612 -0.38 -52.17 30.50
CA THR A 612 -0.22 -51.33 31.71
C THR A 612 1.26 -51.10 32.04
N GLY A 613 2.07 -52.18 32.01
CA GLY A 613 3.51 -52.09 32.26
C GLY A 613 4.23 -51.21 31.23
N PHE A 614 3.87 -51.31 29.96
CA PHE A 614 4.44 -50.47 28.90
C PHE A 614 4.05 -49.00 29.03
N PHE A 615 2.76 -48.69 29.20
CA PHE A 615 2.29 -47.31 29.33
C PHE A 615 2.84 -46.62 30.57
N ARG A 616 2.92 -47.32 31.71
CA ARG A 616 3.55 -46.79 32.94
C ARG A 616 5.00 -46.37 32.70
N ARG A 617 5.77 -47.23 32.03
CA ARG A 617 7.17 -46.94 31.72
C ARG A 617 7.29 -45.79 30.73
N ALA A 618 6.43 -45.73 29.71
CA ALA A 618 6.38 -44.61 28.77
C ALA A 618 6.06 -43.29 29.49
N ALA A 619 5.06 -43.28 30.37
CA ALA A 619 4.66 -42.11 31.15
C ALA A 619 5.81 -41.57 32.01
N ASN A 620 6.56 -42.44 32.71
CA ASN A 620 7.71 -42.02 33.50
C ASN A 620 8.80 -41.34 32.64
N LEU A 621 9.04 -41.85 31.42
CA LEU A 621 10.01 -41.25 30.51
C LEU A 621 9.51 -39.93 29.93
N TRP A 622 8.21 -39.82 29.61
CA TRP A 622 7.63 -38.55 29.16
C TRP A 622 7.67 -37.48 30.24
N GLN A 623 7.42 -37.85 31.49
CA GLN A 623 7.56 -36.96 32.63
C GLN A 623 9.02 -36.47 32.79
N LEU A 624 10.00 -37.37 32.65
CA LEU A 624 11.43 -37.00 32.71
C LEU A 624 11.82 -36.02 31.59
N LEU A 625 11.21 -36.15 30.41
CA LEU A 625 11.44 -35.28 29.25
C LEU A 625 10.68 -33.94 29.33
N GLY A 626 9.80 -33.74 30.32
CA GLY A 626 8.93 -32.56 30.41
C GLY A 626 7.87 -32.51 29.31
N GLU A 627 7.48 -33.65 28.74
CA GLU A 627 6.50 -33.75 27.65
C GLU A 627 5.09 -33.97 28.23
N ASP A 628 4.52 -32.95 28.86
CA ASP A 628 3.29 -33.04 29.66
C ASP A 628 2.10 -33.66 28.91
N THR A 629 1.90 -33.28 27.64
CA THR A 629 0.81 -33.85 26.81
C THR A 629 0.95 -35.35 26.63
N ARG A 630 2.15 -35.82 26.29
CA ARG A 630 2.42 -37.26 26.08
C ARG A 630 2.42 -38.03 27.39
N TRP A 631 2.83 -37.38 28.47
CA TRP A 631 2.73 -37.93 29.81
C TRP A 631 1.28 -38.19 30.22
N ILE A 632 0.39 -37.21 30.05
CA ILE A 632 -1.05 -37.34 30.32
C ILE A 632 -1.66 -38.44 29.44
N GLU A 633 -1.34 -38.49 28.16
CA GLU A 633 -1.83 -39.53 27.24
C GLU A 633 -1.39 -40.94 27.67
N ALA A 634 -0.11 -41.11 28.02
CA ALA A 634 0.41 -42.40 28.47
C ALA A 634 -0.25 -42.86 29.79
N LEU A 635 -0.44 -41.96 30.76
CA LEU A 635 -1.14 -42.29 32.00
C LEU A 635 -2.62 -42.62 31.77
N ASN A 636 -3.29 -41.91 30.84
CA ASN A 636 -4.66 -42.23 30.47
C ASN A 636 -4.76 -43.62 29.81
N ASN A 637 -3.79 -43.98 28.97
CA ASN A 637 -3.74 -45.31 28.36
C ASN A 637 -3.40 -46.42 29.38
N GLU A 638 -2.57 -46.10 30.38
CA GLU A 638 -2.32 -46.99 31.54
C GLU A 638 -3.62 -47.23 32.31
N ALA A 639 -4.35 -46.17 32.66
CA ALA A 639 -5.62 -46.28 33.38
C ALA A 639 -6.66 -47.08 32.58
N MET A 640 -6.77 -46.85 31.27
CA MET A 640 -7.64 -47.65 30.40
C MET A 640 -7.24 -49.13 30.40
N SER A 641 -5.95 -49.44 30.39
CA SER A 641 -5.47 -50.82 30.44
C SER A 641 -5.81 -51.49 31.78
N GLN A 642 -5.76 -50.75 32.90
CA GLN A 642 -6.21 -51.23 34.22
C GLN A 642 -7.71 -51.51 34.24
N ILE A 643 -8.53 -50.62 33.71
CA ILE A 643 -10.00 -50.81 33.61
C ILE A 643 -10.33 -52.08 32.81
N TYR A 644 -9.69 -52.30 31.66
CA TYR A 644 -9.93 -53.52 30.89
C TYR A 644 -9.42 -54.79 31.59
N ALA A 645 -8.39 -54.68 32.43
CA ALA A 645 -7.93 -55.77 33.28
C ALA A 645 -8.83 -56.03 34.50
N GLY A 646 -9.81 -55.16 34.78
CA GLY A 646 -10.63 -55.20 35.99
C GLY A 646 -9.89 -54.73 37.25
N GLU A 647 -8.80 -53.99 37.09
CA GLU A 647 -7.99 -53.40 38.18
C GLU A 647 -8.52 -52.01 38.56
N ALA A 648 -8.13 -51.52 39.75
CA ALA A 648 -8.50 -50.17 40.20
C ALA A 648 -7.69 -49.09 39.49
N ALA A 649 -8.37 -48.13 38.85
CA ALA A 649 -7.76 -47.06 38.06
C ALA A 649 -8.11 -45.64 38.56
N GLU A 650 -8.97 -45.50 39.57
CA GLU A 650 -9.54 -44.21 39.97
C GLU A 650 -8.50 -43.22 40.49
N GLU A 651 -7.54 -43.70 41.29
CA GLU A 651 -6.46 -42.86 41.81
C GLU A 651 -5.57 -42.32 40.67
N LEU A 652 -5.28 -43.17 39.69
CA LEU A 652 -4.52 -42.81 38.51
C LEU A 652 -5.30 -41.79 37.67
N LEU A 653 -6.58 -42.03 37.40
CA LEU A 653 -7.44 -41.11 36.66
C LEU A 653 -7.60 -39.76 37.36
N ALA A 654 -7.71 -39.73 38.69
CA ALA A 654 -7.76 -38.50 39.45
C ALA A 654 -6.46 -37.69 39.30
N LYS A 655 -5.30 -38.36 39.33
CA LYS A 655 -4.00 -37.73 39.07
C LYS A 655 -3.92 -37.15 37.65
N VAL A 656 -4.40 -37.89 36.65
CA VAL A 656 -4.41 -37.44 35.24
C VAL A 656 -5.38 -36.27 35.03
N LEU A 657 -6.54 -36.30 35.68
CA LEU A 657 -7.53 -35.22 35.63
C LEU A 657 -6.98 -33.92 36.23
N ALA A 658 -6.26 -34.01 37.35
CA ALA A 658 -5.57 -32.86 37.95
C ALA A 658 -4.49 -32.29 37.03
N ALA A 659 -3.73 -33.16 36.34
CA ALA A 659 -2.74 -32.73 35.35
C ALA A 659 -3.37 -32.05 34.12
N ALA A 660 -4.60 -32.40 33.77
CA ALA A 660 -5.34 -31.86 32.62
C ALA A 660 -6.20 -30.62 32.94
N GLN A 661 -6.08 -30.00 34.12
CA GLN A 661 -7.02 -28.99 34.65
C GLN A 661 -7.32 -27.77 33.76
N HIS A 662 -6.49 -27.49 32.76
CA HIS A 662 -6.65 -26.36 31.83
C HIS A 662 -6.98 -26.78 30.40
N ASN A 663 -7.39 -28.04 30.19
CA ASN A 663 -7.75 -28.57 28.87
C ASN A 663 -9.09 -29.32 28.93
N PRO A 664 -10.23 -28.63 28.76
CA PRO A 664 -11.57 -29.22 28.84
C PRO A 664 -11.79 -30.42 27.91
N ALA A 665 -11.19 -30.41 26.72
CA ALA A 665 -11.28 -31.52 25.76
C ALA A 665 -10.57 -32.79 26.26
N VAL A 666 -9.43 -32.63 26.93
CA VAL A 666 -8.68 -33.76 27.51
C VAL A 666 -9.36 -34.23 28.78
N GLN A 667 -9.86 -33.31 29.62
CA GLN A 667 -10.60 -33.64 30.84
C GLN A 667 -11.86 -34.46 30.55
N SER A 668 -12.64 -34.08 29.54
CA SER A 668 -13.87 -34.81 29.19
C SER A 668 -13.58 -36.27 28.81
N ARG A 669 -12.51 -36.53 28.06
CA ARG A 669 -12.06 -37.90 27.72
C ARG A 669 -11.64 -38.71 28.95
N ILE A 670 -10.90 -38.08 29.88
CA ILE A 670 -10.48 -38.73 31.14
C ILE A 670 -11.70 -39.05 32.00
N LEU A 671 -12.67 -38.13 32.08
CA LEU A 671 -13.91 -38.33 32.83
C LEU A 671 -14.77 -39.45 32.25
N ILE A 672 -14.82 -39.62 30.91
CA ILE A 672 -15.48 -40.80 30.31
C ILE A 672 -14.83 -42.09 30.83
N ASN A 673 -13.50 -42.16 30.88
CA ASN A 673 -12.80 -43.35 31.36
C ASN A 673 -13.05 -43.59 32.86
N LEU A 674 -13.15 -42.53 33.67
CA LEU A 674 -13.55 -42.62 35.07
C LEU A 674 -14.99 -43.13 35.25
N GLY A 675 -15.92 -42.63 34.43
CA GLY A 675 -17.30 -43.12 34.41
C GLY A 675 -17.36 -44.62 34.07
N MET A 676 -16.53 -45.09 33.13
CA MET A 676 -16.45 -46.50 32.78
C MET A 676 -15.92 -47.36 33.95
N ALA A 677 -14.92 -46.87 34.68
CA ALA A 677 -14.41 -47.57 35.87
C ALA A 677 -15.49 -47.71 36.95
N LEU A 678 -16.26 -46.64 37.19
CA LEU A 678 -17.38 -46.64 38.14
C LEU A 678 -18.53 -47.56 37.70
N GLU A 679 -18.83 -47.57 36.40
CA GLU A 679 -19.82 -48.46 35.79
C GLU A 679 -19.46 -49.94 35.96
N GLN A 680 -18.19 -50.33 35.75
CA GLN A 680 -17.73 -51.70 35.98
C GLN A 680 -17.89 -52.13 37.45
N ARG A 681 -17.76 -51.17 38.39
CA ARG A 681 -18.03 -51.37 39.82
C ARG A 681 -19.51 -51.30 40.18
N LYS A 682 -20.39 -51.06 39.21
CA LYS A 682 -21.83 -50.87 39.37
C LYS A 682 -22.21 -49.67 40.23
N ASP A 683 -21.32 -48.69 40.37
CA ASP A 683 -21.64 -47.40 41.00
C ASP A 683 -22.26 -46.45 39.96
N TYR A 684 -23.45 -46.84 39.49
CA TYR A 684 -24.17 -46.14 38.43
C TYR A 684 -24.51 -44.68 38.76
N PRO A 685 -24.89 -44.32 40.01
CA PRO A 685 -25.18 -42.92 40.35
C PRO A 685 -23.95 -41.99 40.24
N GLU A 686 -22.77 -42.45 40.64
CA GLU A 686 -21.56 -41.64 40.51
C GLU A 686 -21.05 -41.62 39.06
N ALA A 687 -21.16 -42.74 38.34
CA ALA A 687 -20.85 -42.80 36.90
C ALA A 687 -21.70 -41.79 36.10
N GLU A 688 -23.00 -41.68 36.40
CA GLU A 688 -23.91 -40.70 35.78
C GLU A 688 -23.43 -39.25 35.98
N LYS A 689 -23.04 -38.87 37.20
CA LYS A 689 -22.50 -37.53 37.47
C LYS A 689 -21.23 -37.25 36.67
N VAL A 690 -20.31 -38.22 36.67
CA VAL A 690 -19.01 -38.09 35.99
C VAL A 690 -19.21 -38.00 34.47
N TYR A 691 -20.05 -38.84 33.87
CA TYR A 691 -20.38 -38.74 32.45
C TYR A 691 -21.10 -37.44 32.11
N THR A 692 -21.97 -36.92 33.00
CA THR A 692 -22.63 -35.62 32.80
C THR A 692 -21.63 -34.46 32.77
N GLN A 693 -20.65 -34.47 33.69
CA GLN A 693 -19.54 -33.51 33.66
C GLN A 693 -18.71 -33.63 32.38
N ALA A 694 -18.42 -34.86 31.93
CA ALA A 694 -17.71 -35.10 30.68
C ALA A 694 -18.46 -34.52 29.47
N ALA A 695 -19.78 -34.74 29.39
CA ALA A 695 -20.61 -34.25 28.30
C ALA A 695 -20.62 -32.71 28.22
N ALA A 696 -20.68 -32.03 29.37
CA ALA A 696 -20.65 -30.57 29.47
C ALA A 696 -19.30 -29.98 29.03
N LEU A 697 -18.19 -30.53 29.53
CA LEU A 697 -16.84 -30.08 29.15
C LEU A 697 -16.55 -30.36 27.67
N ALA A 698 -17.01 -31.49 27.13
CA ALA A 698 -16.87 -31.81 25.72
C ALA A 698 -17.66 -30.83 24.82
N LEU A 699 -18.83 -30.38 25.27
CA LEU A 699 -19.62 -29.39 24.55
C LEU A 699 -18.96 -28.01 24.59
N GLU A 700 -18.44 -27.59 25.75
CA GLU A 700 -17.66 -26.35 25.90
C GLU A 700 -16.41 -26.35 24.99
N ALA A 701 -15.75 -27.50 24.89
CA ALA A 701 -14.59 -27.69 24.03
C ALA A 701 -14.91 -27.84 22.53
N GLY A 702 -16.20 -27.94 22.15
CA GLY A 702 -16.64 -28.18 20.78
C GLY A 702 -16.38 -29.60 20.25
N THR A 703 -16.02 -30.56 21.11
CA THR A 703 -15.81 -31.97 20.75
C THR A 703 -17.12 -32.75 20.81
N LEU A 704 -17.96 -32.59 19.78
CA LEU A 704 -19.32 -33.14 19.72
C LEU A 704 -19.35 -34.67 19.75
N ASP A 705 -18.35 -35.34 19.17
CA ASP A 705 -18.15 -36.79 19.21
C ASP A 705 -18.00 -37.31 20.65
N THR A 706 -17.19 -36.61 21.45
CA THR A 706 -16.89 -36.98 22.83
C THR A 706 -18.12 -36.71 23.71
N SER A 707 -18.85 -35.62 23.45
CA SER A 707 -20.13 -35.35 24.11
C SER A 707 -21.18 -36.41 23.78
N ALA A 708 -21.29 -36.83 22.51
CA ALA A 708 -22.20 -37.89 22.09
C ALA A 708 -21.89 -39.23 22.79
N ARG A 709 -20.61 -39.59 22.91
CA ARG A 709 -20.18 -40.78 23.65
C ARG A 709 -20.56 -40.72 25.12
N ALA A 710 -20.35 -39.58 25.77
CA ALA A 710 -20.75 -39.38 27.16
C ALA A 710 -22.26 -39.54 27.34
N TRP A 711 -23.08 -38.95 26.46
CA TRP A 711 -24.54 -39.10 26.49
C TRP A 711 -25.00 -40.55 26.26
N ASN A 712 -24.33 -41.29 25.39
CA ASN A 712 -24.62 -42.71 25.21
C ASN A 712 -24.37 -43.47 26.52
N ASN A 713 -23.25 -43.21 27.19
CA ASN A 713 -22.91 -43.88 28.44
C ASN A 713 -23.82 -43.45 29.61
N ILE A 714 -24.30 -42.20 29.62
CA ILE A 714 -25.37 -41.75 30.54
C ILE A 714 -26.62 -42.61 30.33
N GLY A 715 -27.02 -42.84 29.08
CA GLY A 715 -28.16 -43.71 28.75
C GLY A 715 -27.97 -45.13 29.29
N VAL A 716 -26.76 -45.70 29.15
CA VAL A 716 -26.43 -47.05 29.66
C VAL A 716 -26.60 -47.12 31.18
N VAL A 717 -26.00 -46.19 31.93
CA VAL A 717 -26.10 -46.23 33.40
C VAL A 717 -27.52 -45.96 33.89
N LEU A 718 -28.29 -45.10 33.21
CA LEU A 718 -29.72 -44.88 33.50
C LEU A 718 -30.57 -46.11 33.21
N HIS A 719 -30.26 -46.84 32.13
CA HIS A 719 -30.91 -48.09 31.79
C HIS A 719 -30.68 -49.15 32.88
N TYR A 720 -29.44 -49.30 33.37
CA TYR A 720 -29.13 -50.20 34.50
C TYR A 720 -29.80 -49.78 35.82
N GLN A 721 -30.04 -48.49 36.01
CA GLN A 721 -30.83 -47.95 37.13
C GLN A 721 -32.36 -48.10 36.93
N ASN A 722 -32.81 -48.69 35.82
CA ASN A 722 -34.22 -48.84 35.44
C ASN A 722 -34.96 -47.49 35.24
N ARG A 723 -34.23 -46.41 34.99
CA ARG A 723 -34.74 -45.07 34.67
C ARG A 723 -34.98 -44.93 33.16
N ARG A 724 -35.95 -45.69 32.65
CA ARG A 724 -36.15 -45.90 31.19
C ARG A 724 -36.39 -44.62 30.39
N VAL A 725 -37.23 -43.70 30.88
CA VAL A 725 -37.54 -42.44 30.16
C VAL A 725 -36.30 -41.58 29.99
N GLU A 726 -35.51 -41.45 31.06
CA GLU A 726 -34.28 -40.65 31.07
C GLU A 726 -33.18 -41.31 30.22
N ALA A 727 -33.10 -42.64 30.22
CA ALA A 727 -32.19 -43.39 29.35
C ALA A 727 -32.53 -43.16 27.86
N GLU A 728 -33.81 -43.18 27.50
CA GLU A 728 -34.30 -42.92 26.15
C GLU A 728 -33.94 -41.50 25.68
N GLU A 729 -34.13 -40.50 26.54
CA GLU A 729 -33.72 -39.11 26.27
C GLU A 729 -32.20 -39.00 26.06
N ALA A 730 -31.40 -39.63 26.91
CA ALA A 730 -29.94 -39.62 26.81
C ALA A 730 -29.44 -40.28 25.51
N TYR A 731 -30.00 -41.43 25.11
CA TYR A 731 -29.65 -42.08 23.84
C TYR A 731 -30.04 -41.23 22.62
N ARG A 732 -31.20 -40.57 22.64
CA ARG A 732 -31.59 -39.65 21.56
C ARG A 732 -30.66 -38.45 21.48
N GLN A 733 -30.23 -37.91 22.61
CA GLN A 733 -29.27 -36.82 22.66
C GLN A 733 -27.90 -37.25 22.09
N ALA A 734 -27.43 -38.46 22.45
CA ALA A 734 -26.24 -39.05 21.88
C ALA A 734 -26.33 -39.20 20.35
N LEU A 735 -27.46 -39.68 19.84
CA LEU A 735 -27.70 -39.84 18.41
C LEU A 735 -27.71 -38.50 17.66
N ALA A 736 -28.34 -37.47 18.23
CA ALA A 736 -28.38 -36.13 17.64
C ALA A 736 -26.98 -35.51 17.54
N LEU A 737 -26.19 -35.60 18.61
CA LEU A 737 -24.81 -35.09 18.65
C LEU A 737 -23.89 -35.89 17.72
N ALA A 738 -24.01 -37.22 17.70
CA ALA A 738 -23.22 -38.07 16.81
C ALA A 738 -23.54 -37.79 15.33
N ARG A 739 -24.81 -37.53 14.98
CA ARG A 739 -25.21 -37.12 13.63
C ARG A 739 -24.62 -35.76 13.25
N GLN A 740 -24.58 -34.79 14.16
CA GLN A 740 -23.93 -33.50 13.93
C GLN A 740 -22.41 -33.64 13.77
N ALA A 741 -21.79 -34.53 14.52
CA ALA A 741 -20.37 -34.84 14.43
C ALA A 741 -19.99 -35.70 13.21
N GLY A 742 -20.96 -36.37 12.57
CA GLY A 742 -20.71 -37.34 11.51
C GLY A 742 -20.18 -38.70 12.00
N GLU A 743 -20.31 -38.99 13.30
CA GLU A 743 -19.72 -40.16 13.97
C GLU A 743 -20.60 -41.41 13.86
N THR A 744 -20.45 -42.13 12.75
CA THR A 744 -21.30 -43.29 12.39
C THR A 744 -21.27 -44.41 13.43
N LEU A 745 -20.11 -44.69 14.05
CA LEU A 745 -20.00 -45.74 15.08
C LEU A 745 -20.82 -45.39 16.33
N ILE A 746 -20.75 -44.15 16.80
CA ILE A 746 -21.49 -43.71 18.00
C ILE A 746 -22.99 -43.67 17.69
N MET A 747 -23.37 -43.25 16.48
CA MET A 747 -24.77 -43.33 16.03
C MET A 747 -25.31 -44.76 16.09
N ALA A 748 -24.56 -45.74 15.58
CA ALA A 748 -24.97 -47.14 15.61
C ALA A 748 -25.07 -47.69 17.05
N MET A 749 -24.13 -47.33 17.94
CA MET A 749 -24.20 -47.73 19.35
C MET A 749 -25.44 -47.14 20.05
N ALA A 750 -25.72 -45.86 19.85
CA ALA A 750 -26.90 -45.21 20.45
C ALA A 750 -28.21 -45.79 19.90
N LEU A 751 -28.28 -46.11 18.61
CA LEU A 751 -29.43 -46.78 17.99
C LEU A 751 -29.64 -48.19 18.52
N ALA A 752 -28.56 -48.99 18.65
CA ALA A 752 -28.66 -50.33 19.21
C ALA A 752 -29.14 -50.33 20.67
N ASN A 753 -28.60 -49.41 21.49
CA ASN A 753 -29.03 -49.25 22.88
C ASN A 753 -30.48 -48.78 22.99
N LEU A 754 -30.92 -47.87 22.11
CA LEU A 754 -32.31 -47.42 22.04
C LEU A 754 -33.23 -48.55 21.58
N ALA A 755 -32.79 -49.36 20.62
CA ALA A 755 -33.51 -50.52 20.11
C ALA A 755 -33.71 -51.58 21.19
N GLU A 756 -32.69 -51.86 21.99
CA GLU A 756 -32.80 -52.76 23.14
C GLU A 756 -33.80 -52.21 24.17
N LEU A 757 -33.71 -50.92 24.51
CA LEU A 757 -34.57 -50.27 25.51
C LEU A 757 -36.06 -50.29 25.11
N LEU A 758 -36.35 -50.10 23.82
CA LEU A 758 -37.70 -49.97 23.26
C LEU A 758 -38.23 -51.24 22.59
N SER A 759 -37.40 -52.28 22.48
CA SER A 759 -37.66 -53.47 21.66
C SER A 759 -37.94 -53.14 20.18
N ASP A 760 -37.21 -52.17 19.63
CA ASP A 760 -37.38 -51.66 18.26
C ASP A 760 -36.44 -52.37 17.27
N VAL A 761 -37.03 -53.27 16.49
CA VAL A 761 -36.30 -54.09 15.49
C VAL A 761 -35.75 -53.23 14.35
N GLU A 762 -36.47 -52.19 13.93
CA GLU A 762 -36.07 -51.35 12.80
C GLU A 762 -34.84 -50.50 13.17
N ALA A 763 -34.80 -49.95 14.38
CA ALA A 763 -33.65 -49.21 14.88
C ALA A 763 -32.38 -50.08 15.01
N LEU A 764 -32.52 -51.36 15.39
CA LEU A 764 -31.40 -52.30 15.45
C LEU A 764 -30.88 -52.68 14.06
N GLU A 765 -31.78 -52.84 13.08
CA GLU A 765 -31.41 -53.04 11.67
C GLU A 765 -30.65 -51.84 11.10
N GLU A 766 -31.08 -50.62 11.42
CA GLU A 766 -30.38 -49.39 11.03
C GLU A 766 -28.97 -49.34 11.66
N ALA A 767 -28.83 -49.68 12.94
CA ALA A 767 -27.54 -49.75 13.61
C ALA A 767 -26.57 -50.73 12.92
N ILE A 768 -27.04 -51.93 12.57
CA ILE A 768 -26.24 -52.94 11.85
C ILE A 768 -25.78 -52.41 10.49
N LEU A 769 -26.70 -51.79 9.73
CA LEU A 769 -26.38 -51.23 8.42
C LEU A 769 -25.30 -50.13 8.51
N LEU A 770 -25.38 -49.27 9.53
CA LEU A 770 -24.38 -48.24 9.77
C LEU A 770 -23.00 -48.84 10.11
N LEU A 771 -22.95 -49.91 10.91
CA LEU A 771 -21.71 -50.62 11.25
C LEU A 771 -21.08 -51.32 10.03
N GLU A 772 -21.88 -51.96 9.19
CA GLU A 772 -21.39 -52.60 7.96
C GLU A 772 -20.80 -51.58 6.99
N LYS A 773 -21.51 -50.46 6.78
CA LYS A 773 -21.03 -49.37 5.92
C LYS A 773 -19.76 -48.70 6.44
N SER A 774 -19.56 -48.68 7.76
CA SER A 774 -18.37 -48.11 8.40
C SER A 774 -17.25 -49.13 8.64
N GLY A 775 -17.42 -50.39 8.20
CA GLY A 775 -16.39 -51.43 8.27
C GLY A 775 -16.24 -52.11 9.63
N HIS A 776 -17.17 -51.90 10.57
CA HIS A 776 -17.17 -52.50 11.89
C HIS A 776 -17.88 -53.87 11.91
N GLN A 777 -17.39 -54.82 11.12
CA GLN A 777 -18.04 -56.12 10.88
C GLN A 777 -18.25 -56.94 12.17
N ASP A 778 -17.25 -56.99 13.06
CA ASP A 778 -17.36 -57.76 14.31
C ASP A 778 -18.50 -57.28 15.22
N MET A 779 -18.72 -55.96 15.26
CA MET A 779 -19.82 -55.38 16.06
C MET A 779 -21.16 -55.58 15.37
N ALA A 780 -21.19 -55.50 14.04
CA ALA A 780 -22.40 -55.76 13.26
C ALA A 780 -22.88 -57.22 13.46
N GLU A 781 -21.98 -58.19 13.48
CA GLU A 781 -22.32 -59.60 13.74
C GLU A 781 -22.87 -59.84 15.15
N ARG A 782 -22.36 -59.12 16.17
CA ARG A 782 -22.93 -59.18 17.53
C ARG A 782 -24.37 -58.69 17.56
N TYR A 783 -24.64 -57.53 16.97
CA TYR A 783 -26.00 -56.98 16.91
C TYR A 783 -26.94 -57.79 16.02
N LYS A 784 -26.44 -58.50 15.00
CA LYS A 784 -27.24 -59.49 14.25
C LYS A 784 -27.69 -60.66 15.13
N ALA A 785 -26.84 -61.13 16.03
CA ALA A 785 -27.22 -62.17 16.98
C ALA A 785 -28.30 -61.68 17.96
N GLU A 786 -28.16 -60.45 18.46
CA GLU A 786 -29.18 -59.80 19.31
C GLU A 786 -30.50 -59.56 18.57
N LEU A 787 -30.45 -59.16 17.29
CA LEU A 787 -31.61 -59.00 16.43
C LEU A 787 -32.39 -60.32 16.25
N GLN A 788 -31.68 -61.44 16.10
CA GLN A 788 -32.30 -62.77 16.03
C GLN A 788 -33.02 -63.14 17.34
N ALA A 789 -32.39 -62.84 18.49
CA ALA A 789 -33.00 -63.05 19.79
C ALA A 789 -34.28 -62.20 19.97
N LEU A 790 -34.22 -60.91 19.64
CA LEU A 790 -35.37 -59.98 19.72
C LEU A 790 -36.56 -60.43 18.85
N ARG A 791 -36.30 -60.85 17.60
CA ARG A 791 -37.33 -61.37 16.69
C ARG A 791 -37.98 -62.65 17.22
N SER A 792 -37.20 -63.55 17.83
CA SER A 792 -37.73 -64.78 18.42
C SER A 792 -38.62 -64.53 19.65
N HIS A 793 -38.37 -63.46 20.41
CA HIS A 793 -39.20 -63.05 21.54
C HIS A 793 -40.52 -62.39 21.11
N GLN A 794 -40.54 -61.62 20.02
CA GLN A 794 -41.78 -61.03 19.48
C GLN A 794 -42.72 -62.08 18.84
N GLY A 795 -42.17 -63.19 18.32
CA GLY A 795 -42.95 -64.30 17.75
C GLY A 795 -43.70 -65.19 18.76
N ASN A 796 -43.45 -65.06 20.07
CA ASN A 796 -44.01 -65.91 21.13
C ASN A 796 -45.05 -65.21 22.04
N GLY A 797 -45.53 -64.01 21.68
CA GLY A 797 -46.62 -63.33 22.40
C GLY A 797 -48.01 -63.94 22.12
N PRO A 798 -48.96 -63.94 23.08
CA PRO A 798 -50.26 -64.56 22.88
C PRO A 798 -51.04 -63.88 21.76
N THR A 799 -51.41 -64.65 20.74
CA THR A 799 -52.35 -64.25 19.69
C THR A 799 -53.69 -63.87 20.32
N ARG A 800 -54.06 -62.58 20.29
CA ARG A 800 -55.42 -62.15 20.63
C ARG A 800 -56.40 -62.73 19.60
N PRO A 801 -57.47 -63.44 20.00
CA PRO A 801 -58.50 -63.90 19.07
C PRO A 801 -59.28 -62.70 18.51
N ARG A 802 -59.69 -62.85 17.24
CA ARG A 802 -60.26 -61.84 16.35
C ARG A 802 -61.55 -61.20 16.84
#